data_AF-A0A923XFE0-F1
#
_entry.id   AF-A0A923XFE0-F1
#
_cell.length_a   1.000
_cell.length_b   1.000
_cell.length_c   1.000
_cell.angle_alpha   90.00
_cell.angle_beta   90.00
_cell.angle_gamma   90.00
#
_symmetry.space_group_name_H-M   'P 1'
#
loop_
_entity.id
_entity.type
_entity.pdbx_description
1 polymer ?
#
loop_
_entity_poly.entity_id
_entity_poly.type
_entity_poly.pdbx_seq_one_letter_code
_entity_poly.pdbx_strand_id
1 'polypeptide(L)'
;FFTYHFFTGEPDDSVVFAVLMSTLMFLLATLLEFAVAWAGKWLIAGRLSAGSYPLWGWVYFRWWLADRVVDAAPTYMIAGTSLYVGWLRALGARIGRDVMVGSITLRVPELLTLGDGTSVGNAVNLENAVVKGGMLHLGRIEIGRDCAIASFCVLEGDVALGDGAHLRGQTAMSRGERVPPGRIWAGSPAQDIGADDPALRPARPPVTKFRLAAEAMFFLAGALAVAVAFFLPVFPAFMLIDSLDVSELGVQPLLDDGSITAWQAFLLRLVKFFALAMPASVVLIALTVLLSAGIRWAFLPRMQAGSWPVHSGRYLAKWLVSQIQEHSLAVLHGIYATVFSAAWYRLLGATVGRDAELSTALGVVPDMLTLGDETFIADAVMLGDEQVLGGWMTVQATVVGRRSFIGNGAYLPDGTVIPDNVLIGVLSSVPANVEMHSGDTWLGSPPLHLPARESAVSASADLTYRPSTRRRVARGLIEAFRIAAPHALVIAVGYAIVLDAMPLAEQDRWGLVVLELALAGVLFGVASFAWVAALKWLLIGRYRQRATPMWTPFVWLSEAITNMYEGIAVPNLLRYLRGTPMLPLALNLLGCRIAPSAWLDTTDITEFDCVRIGAHSELNAHSCPQTHLFEDRVMKIDQVCIGERVTIGPRCNVLYGAVVGDGVSLGEHDHKS
;
A
#
# COMPACT_ATOMS: atom_id res chain seq x y z
N PHE A 1 8.86 15.97 -15.33
CA PHE A 1 9.74 17.14 -15.12
C PHE A 1 10.59 17.41 -16.34
N PHE A 2 11.63 16.62 -16.62
CA PHE A 2 12.61 16.91 -17.68
C PHE A 2 11.98 17.19 -19.06
N THR A 3 11.17 16.28 -19.59
CA THR A 3 10.56 16.42 -20.93
C THR A 3 9.68 17.66 -21.07
N TYR A 4 8.96 18.05 -20.02
CA TYR A 4 8.09 19.22 -20.07
C TYR A 4 8.95 20.48 -20.24
N HIS A 5 9.94 20.67 -19.36
CA HIS A 5 10.78 21.86 -19.35
C HIS A 5 11.70 21.95 -20.58
N PHE A 6 12.11 20.80 -21.13
CA PHE A 6 12.89 20.76 -22.37
C PHE A 6 12.10 21.31 -23.58
N PHE A 7 10.77 21.21 -23.57
CA PHE A 7 9.89 21.68 -24.64
C PHE A 7 9.07 22.94 -24.25
N THR A 8 9.44 23.63 -23.16
CA THR A 8 8.86 24.92 -22.75
C THR A 8 9.94 25.95 -22.42
N GLY A 9 11.15 25.77 -22.94
CA GLY A 9 12.31 26.61 -22.65
C GLY A 9 12.38 27.87 -23.51
N GLU A 10 11.74 27.87 -24.68
CA GLU A 10 11.78 28.96 -25.66
C GLU A 10 10.45 29.74 -25.75
N PRO A 11 10.45 31.03 -26.11
CA PRO A 11 9.24 31.86 -26.15
C PRO A 11 8.15 31.37 -27.11
N ASP A 12 8.54 30.65 -28.18
CA ASP A 12 7.65 30.12 -29.21
C ASP A 12 7.21 28.67 -28.94
N ASP A 13 7.60 28.11 -27.80
CA ASP A 13 7.30 26.73 -27.45
C ASP A 13 5.80 26.49 -27.21
N SER A 14 5.32 25.36 -27.73
CA SER A 14 3.94 24.94 -27.52
C SER A 14 3.81 24.13 -26.24
N VAL A 15 3.16 24.71 -25.23
CA VAL A 15 2.79 24.00 -23.99
C VAL A 15 2.00 22.72 -24.28
N VAL A 16 1.13 22.73 -25.30
CA VAL A 16 0.38 21.54 -25.73
C VAL A 16 1.33 20.45 -26.21
N PHE A 17 2.34 20.81 -27.01
CA PHE A 17 3.34 19.86 -27.48
C PHE A 17 4.16 19.29 -26.32
N ALA A 18 4.61 20.13 -25.38
CA ALA A 18 5.34 19.71 -24.19
C ALA A 18 4.54 18.72 -23.33
N VAL A 19 3.24 18.97 -23.13
CA VAL A 19 2.32 18.08 -22.42
C VAL A 19 2.18 16.74 -23.15
N LEU A 20 1.99 16.75 -24.47
CA LEU A 20 1.87 15.53 -25.28
C LEU A 20 3.15 14.70 -25.23
N MET A 21 4.31 15.32 -25.41
CA MET A 21 5.61 14.63 -25.35
C MET A 21 5.91 14.09 -23.96
N SER A 22 5.60 14.85 -22.91
CA SER A 22 5.75 14.39 -21.52
C SER A 22 4.84 13.20 -21.21
N THR A 23 3.61 13.22 -21.72
CA THR A 23 2.66 12.11 -21.58
C THR A 23 3.14 10.88 -22.33
N LEU A 24 3.66 11.04 -23.54
CA LEU A 24 4.24 9.94 -24.32
C LEU A 24 5.46 9.34 -23.61
N MET A 25 6.37 10.17 -23.10
CA MET A 25 7.54 9.71 -22.35
C MET A 25 7.15 9.01 -21.06
N PHE A 26 6.14 9.51 -20.34
CA PHE A 26 5.58 8.83 -19.16
C PHE A 26 5.07 7.43 -19.51
N LEU A 27 4.25 7.30 -20.55
CA LEU A 27 3.75 6.00 -21.00
C LEU A 27 4.87 5.03 -21.41
N LEU A 28 5.88 5.54 -22.14
CA LEU A 28 7.04 4.73 -22.53
C LEU A 28 7.86 4.31 -21.31
N ALA A 29 8.05 5.19 -20.33
CA ALA A 29 8.74 4.87 -19.08
C ALA A 29 7.98 3.80 -18.29
N THR A 30 6.66 3.91 -18.15
CA THR A 30 5.82 2.88 -17.51
C THR A 30 5.98 1.51 -18.20
N LEU A 31 5.97 1.46 -19.53
CA LEU A 31 6.19 0.21 -20.26
C LEU A 31 7.62 -0.32 -20.10
N LEU A 32 8.60 0.57 -20.05
CA LEU A 32 10.00 0.23 -19.83
C LEU A 32 10.23 -0.34 -18.43
N GLU A 33 9.52 0.12 -17.40
CA GLU A 33 9.58 -0.44 -16.04
C GLU A 33 9.24 -1.93 -16.03
N PHE A 34 8.16 -2.35 -16.72
CA PHE A 34 7.82 -3.76 -16.88
C PHE A 34 8.90 -4.54 -17.64
N ALA A 35 9.48 -3.96 -18.69
CA ALA A 35 10.53 -4.60 -19.47
C ALA A 35 11.82 -4.77 -18.67
N VAL A 36 12.22 -3.75 -17.89
CA VAL A 36 13.39 -3.78 -17.00
C VAL A 36 13.16 -4.76 -15.86
N ALA A 37 11.98 -4.77 -15.24
CA ALA A 37 11.60 -5.75 -14.22
C ALA A 37 11.70 -7.19 -14.74
N TRP A 38 11.14 -7.46 -15.93
CA TRP A 38 11.21 -8.77 -16.57
C TRP A 38 12.64 -9.18 -16.91
N ALA A 39 13.41 -8.29 -17.56
CA ALA A 39 14.80 -8.57 -17.93
C ALA A 39 15.67 -8.76 -16.69
N GLY A 40 15.53 -7.89 -15.70
CA GLY A 40 16.24 -7.96 -14.42
C GLY A 40 15.99 -9.27 -13.69
N LYS A 41 14.73 -9.73 -13.62
CA LYS A 41 14.39 -11.04 -13.07
C LYS A 41 15.20 -12.17 -13.70
N TRP A 42 15.21 -12.24 -15.03
CA TRP A 42 15.86 -13.34 -15.75
C TRP A 42 17.39 -13.24 -15.78
N LEU A 43 17.94 -12.03 -15.87
CA LEU A 43 19.39 -11.79 -15.89
C LEU A 43 20.04 -11.96 -14.52
N ILE A 44 19.35 -11.54 -13.45
CA ILE A 44 19.88 -11.51 -12.08
C ILE A 44 19.57 -12.83 -11.36
N ALA A 45 18.29 -13.17 -11.20
CA ALA A 45 17.88 -14.36 -10.46
C ALA A 45 17.86 -15.62 -11.34
N GLY A 46 17.38 -15.51 -12.58
CA GLY A 46 17.21 -16.66 -13.48
C GLY A 46 16.05 -17.55 -13.04
N ARG A 47 16.30 -18.87 -12.92
CA ARG A 47 15.35 -19.83 -12.32
C ARG A 47 15.84 -20.25 -10.94
N LEU A 48 15.15 -19.78 -9.90
CA LEU A 48 15.37 -20.20 -8.53
C LEU A 48 14.68 -21.55 -8.29
N SER A 49 15.34 -22.41 -7.51
CA SER A 49 14.79 -23.71 -7.11
C SER A 49 14.29 -23.65 -5.68
N ALA A 50 13.25 -24.42 -5.37
CA ALA A 50 12.81 -24.61 -3.99
C ALA A 50 13.95 -25.21 -3.16
N GLY A 51 14.11 -24.74 -1.93
CA GLY A 51 15.21 -25.13 -1.05
C GLY A 51 15.52 -24.07 0.00
N SER A 52 16.50 -24.39 0.86
CA SER A 52 17.00 -23.48 1.89
C SER A 52 18.39 -22.98 1.50
N TYR A 53 18.58 -21.67 1.51
CA TYR A 53 19.83 -21.01 1.11
C TYR A 53 20.34 -20.15 2.26
N PRO A 54 21.66 -20.09 2.52
CA PRO A 54 22.20 -19.21 3.55
C PRO A 54 21.80 -17.75 3.33
N LEU A 55 21.33 -17.10 4.39
CA LEU A 55 21.18 -15.65 4.41
C LEU A 55 22.54 -15.00 4.11
N TRP A 56 22.53 -13.91 3.34
CA TRP A 56 23.76 -13.26 2.84
C TRP A 56 24.58 -14.07 1.82
N GLY A 57 24.12 -15.26 1.43
CA GLY A 57 24.72 -16.03 0.34
C GLY A 57 24.44 -15.44 -1.04
N TRP A 58 25.10 -15.98 -2.07
CA TRP A 58 24.93 -15.52 -3.45
C TRP A 58 23.49 -15.67 -3.97
N VAL A 59 22.81 -16.78 -3.62
CA VAL A 59 21.40 -17.00 -4.00
C VAL A 59 20.50 -15.96 -3.34
N TYR A 60 20.73 -15.68 -2.06
CA TYR A 60 20.02 -14.62 -1.34
C TYR A 60 20.18 -13.26 -2.03
N PHE A 61 21.41 -12.87 -2.38
CA PHE A 61 21.67 -11.61 -3.07
C PHE A 61 20.95 -11.53 -4.43
N ARG A 62 21.04 -12.58 -5.25
CA ARG A 62 20.37 -12.65 -6.55
C ARG A 62 18.86 -12.54 -6.42
N TRP A 63 18.28 -13.28 -5.47
CA TRP A 63 16.85 -13.23 -5.18
C TRP A 63 16.43 -11.84 -4.70
N TRP A 64 17.13 -11.29 -3.70
CA TRP A 64 16.83 -9.97 -3.15
C TRP A 64 16.86 -8.88 -4.22
N LEU A 65 17.92 -8.83 -5.03
CA LEU A 65 18.05 -7.80 -6.04
C LEU A 65 16.99 -7.94 -7.13
N ALA A 66 16.72 -9.16 -7.61
CA ALA A 66 15.67 -9.39 -8.58
C ALA A 66 14.28 -9.03 -8.02
N ASP A 67 14.02 -9.35 -6.76
CA ASP A 67 12.78 -9.02 -6.05
C ASP A 67 12.59 -7.49 -5.96
N ARG A 68 13.65 -6.71 -5.64
CA ARG A 68 13.58 -5.23 -5.66
C ARG A 68 13.34 -4.66 -7.06
N VAL A 69 13.94 -5.28 -8.10
CA VAL A 69 13.78 -4.82 -9.49
C VAL A 69 12.38 -5.15 -10.02
N VAL A 70 11.81 -6.30 -9.65
CA VAL A 70 10.45 -6.68 -10.04
C VAL A 70 9.40 -5.81 -9.35
N ASP A 71 9.61 -5.48 -8.06
CA ASP A 71 8.73 -4.62 -7.26
C ASP A 71 8.66 -3.16 -7.76
N ALA A 72 9.57 -2.75 -8.65
CA ALA A 72 9.53 -1.44 -9.30
C ALA A 72 8.45 -1.33 -10.39
N ALA A 73 7.99 -2.46 -10.95
CA ALA A 73 6.93 -2.44 -11.96
C ALA A 73 5.57 -2.16 -11.30
N PRO A 74 4.74 -1.24 -11.86
CA PRO A 74 3.47 -0.85 -11.26
C PRO A 74 2.36 -1.89 -11.50
N THR A 75 2.49 -3.08 -10.90
CA THR A 75 1.58 -4.20 -11.13
C THR A 75 0.13 -3.93 -10.68
N TYR A 76 -0.08 -2.96 -9.80
CA TYR A 76 -1.42 -2.53 -9.36
C TYR A 76 -2.29 -2.06 -10.55
N MET A 77 -1.67 -1.52 -11.60
CA MET A 77 -2.34 -1.07 -12.84
C MET A 77 -3.01 -2.20 -13.62
N ILE A 78 -2.52 -3.44 -13.43
CA ILE A 78 -2.99 -4.61 -14.17
C ILE A 78 -3.60 -5.69 -13.25
N ALA A 79 -3.59 -5.49 -11.93
CA ALA A 79 -4.19 -6.39 -10.95
C ALA A 79 -5.68 -6.64 -11.26
N GLY A 80 -6.18 -7.86 -11.02
CA GLY A 80 -7.54 -8.25 -11.37
C GLY A 80 -7.78 -8.48 -12.88
N THR A 81 -6.75 -8.60 -13.71
CA THR A 81 -6.90 -8.75 -15.17
C THR A 81 -6.15 -9.94 -15.74
N SER A 82 -6.50 -10.29 -16.99
CA SER A 82 -5.76 -11.27 -17.78
C SER A 82 -4.32 -10.82 -18.09
N LEU A 83 -4.03 -9.51 -18.07
CA LEU A 83 -2.67 -8.97 -18.25
C LEU A 83 -1.79 -9.32 -17.05
N TYR A 84 -2.32 -9.28 -15.82
CA TYR A 84 -1.55 -9.67 -14.64
C TYR A 84 -1.23 -11.16 -14.61
N VAL A 85 -2.17 -12.00 -15.04
CA VAL A 85 -1.89 -13.43 -15.27
C VAL A 85 -0.79 -13.62 -16.32
N GLY A 86 -0.83 -12.84 -17.41
CA GLY A 86 0.23 -12.82 -18.42
C GLY A 86 1.60 -12.42 -17.85
N TRP A 87 1.62 -11.38 -17.01
CA TRP A 87 2.81 -10.91 -16.31
C TRP A 87 3.42 -11.99 -15.40
N LEU A 88 2.61 -12.63 -14.55
CA LEU A 88 3.07 -13.70 -13.67
C LEU A 88 3.64 -14.90 -14.46
N ARG A 89 3.01 -15.27 -15.58
CA ARG A 89 3.55 -16.30 -16.49
C ARG A 89 4.88 -15.89 -17.10
N ALA A 90 5.02 -14.62 -17.52
CA ALA A 90 6.27 -14.10 -18.08
C ALA A 90 7.43 -14.11 -17.06
N LEU A 91 7.12 -13.99 -15.77
CA LEU A 91 8.09 -14.14 -14.68
C LEU A 91 8.37 -15.60 -14.32
N GLY A 92 7.57 -16.57 -14.79
CA GLY A 92 7.83 -18.00 -14.68
C GLY A 92 6.74 -18.82 -13.98
N ALA A 93 5.67 -18.19 -13.49
CA ALA A 93 4.56 -18.89 -12.84
C ALA A 93 3.81 -19.83 -13.80
N ARG A 94 3.35 -20.97 -13.29
CA ARG A 94 2.57 -21.95 -14.04
C ARG A 94 1.10 -21.76 -13.76
N ILE A 95 0.43 -20.95 -14.57
CA ILE A 95 -0.98 -20.58 -14.38
C ILE A 95 -1.85 -21.17 -15.49
N GLY A 96 -2.85 -21.96 -15.11
CA GLY A 96 -3.85 -22.60 -15.96
C GLY A 96 -4.76 -21.62 -16.71
N ARG A 97 -5.75 -22.14 -17.42
CA ARG A 97 -6.72 -21.35 -18.19
C ARG A 97 -7.78 -20.76 -17.28
N ASP A 98 -8.24 -19.57 -17.64
CA ASP A 98 -9.39 -18.92 -16.99
C ASP A 98 -9.25 -18.73 -15.47
N VAL A 99 -8.00 -18.46 -15.06
CA VAL A 99 -7.64 -18.14 -13.68
C VAL A 99 -7.84 -16.64 -13.46
N MET A 100 -8.51 -16.29 -12.37
CA MET A 100 -8.69 -14.91 -11.93
C MET A 100 -7.73 -14.64 -10.78
N VAL A 101 -6.94 -13.59 -10.89
CA VAL A 101 -6.02 -13.16 -9.83
C VAL A 101 -6.30 -11.69 -9.57
N GLY A 102 -6.78 -11.36 -8.36
CA GLY A 102 -6.93 -10.00 -7.87
C GLY A 102 -5.56 -9.33 -7.66
N SER A 103 -5.23 -9.03 -6.41
CA SER A 103 -3.91 -8.55 -6.00
C SER A 103 -3.22 -9.55 -5.08
N ILE A 104 -1.95 -9.84 -5.36
CA ILE A 104 -1.14 -10.78 -4.58
C ILE A 104 0.24 -10.21 -4.28
N THR A 105 0.87 -10.69 -3.20
CA THR A 105 2.33 -10.61 -3.03
C THR A 105 2.92 -11.97 -3.42
N LEU A 106 3.98 -11.96 -4.22
CA LEU A 106 4.66 -13.18 -4.68
C LEU A 106 6.11 -12.85 -5.05
N ARG A 107 7.07 -13.56 -4.47
CA ARG A 107 8.50 -13.20 -4.56
C ARG A 107 9.34 -14.17 -5.39
N VAL A 108 8.82 -15.38 -5.64
CA VAL A 108 9.46 -16.36 -6.54
C VAL A 108 8.41 -16.94 -7.51
N PRO A 109 8.07 -16.24 -8.61
CA PRO A 109 6.98 -16.64 -9.49
C PRO A 109 7.11 -18.06 -10.06
N GLU A 110 8.30 -18.55 -10.39
CA GLU A 110 8.53 -19.90 -10.91
C GLU A 110 8.17 -21.05 -9.95
N LEU A 111 7.97 -20.75 -8.66
CA LEU A 111 7.54 -21.72 -7.66
C LEU A 111 6.03 -21.71 -7.41
N LEU A 112 5.26 -20.89 -8.14
CA LEU A 112 3.80 -20.86 -8.10
C LEU A 112 3.19 -21.72 -9.22
N THR A 113 2.23 -22.56 -8.85
CA THR A 113 1.35 -23.28 -9.78
C THR A 113 -0.11 -23.02 -9.41
N LEU A 114 -0.91 -22.57 -10.38
CA LEU A 114 -2.36 -22.38 -10.25
C LEU A 114 -3.07 -23.21 -11.33
N GLY A 115 -4.00 -24.08 -10.92
CA GLY A 115 -4.82 -24.88 -11.82
C GLY A 115 -5.87 -24.08 -12.58
N ASP A 116 -6.45 -24.70 -13.59
CA ASP A 116 -7.50 -24.11 -14.42
C ASP A 116 -8.70 -23.66 -13.57
N GLY A 117 -9.29 -22.51 -13.91
CA GLY A 117 -10.51 -22.01 -13.24
C GLY A 117 -10.31 -21.48 -11.82
N THR A 118 -9.10 -21.50 -11.26
CA THR A 118 -8.88 -21.02 -9.90
C THR A 118 -9.08 -19.51 -9.77
N SER A 119 -9.70 -19.09 -8.66
CA SER A 119 -9.90 -17.68 -8.30
C SER A 119 -9.05 -17.31 -7.08
N VAL A 120 -8.29 -16.23 -7.18
CA VAL A 120 -7.51 -15.64 -6.08
C VAL A 120 -8.01 -14.22 -5.85
N GLY A 121 -8.40 -13.93 -4.61
CA GLY A 121 -8.92 -12.63 -4.19
C GLY A 121 -7.86 -11.52 -4.13
N ASN A 122 -8.16 -10.48 -3.37
CA ASN A 122 -7.35 -9.28 -3.22
C ASN A 122 -6.46 -9.34 -1.96
N ALA A 123 -5.28 -8.75 -2.06
CA ALA A 123 -4.25 -8.70 -1.03
C ALA A 123 -4.01 -10.07 -0.37
N VAL A 124 -3.88 -11.10 -1.21
CA VAL A 124 -3.46 -12.45 -0.80
C VAL A 124 -1.93 -12.51 -0.76
N ASN A 125 -1.39 -12.95 0.37
CA ASN A 125 0.04 -13.06 0.58
C ASN A 125 0.54 -14.47 0.20
N LEU A 126 1.18 -14.63 -0.96
CA LEU A 126 1.81 -15.89 -1.38
C LEU A 126 3.31 -15.85 -1.02
N GLU A 127 3.59 -16.09 0.26
CA GLU A 127 4.88 -15.91 0.91
C GLU A 127 5.79 -17.11 0.69
N ASN A 128 6.17 -17.32 -0.57
CA ASN A 128 7.02 -18.43 -0.99
C ASN A 128 8.52 -18.18 -0.82
N ALA A 129 8.90 -17.08 -0.17
CA ALA A 129 10.25 -16.72 0.21
C ALA A 129 10.25 -16.08 1.60
N VAL A 130 10.73 -16.84 2.59
CA VAL A 130 10.73 -16.47 4.02
C VAL A 130 12.15 -16.63 4.56
N VAL A 131 12.59 -15.72 5.43
CA VAL A 131 13.84 -15.88 6.17
C VAL A 131 13.53 -16.38 7.57
N LYS A 132 14.17 -17.50 7.92
CA LYS A 132 14.09 -18.13 9.23
C LYS A 132 15.41 -18.81 9.59
N GLY A 133 15.87 -18.64 10.83
CA GLY A 133 17.05 -19.33 11.35
C GLY A 133 18.34 -19.09 10.55
N GLY A 134 18.51 -17.88 10.02
CA GLY A 134 19.65 -17.48 9.19
C GLY A 134 19.61 -18.04 7.76
N MET A 135 18.46 -18.54 7.31
CA MET A 135 18.29 -19.15 5.99
C MET A 135 17.11 -18.52 5.24
N LEU A 136 17.29 -18.29 3.94
CA LEU A 136 16.22 -18.01 3.00
C LEU A 136 15.58 -19.33 2.55
N HIS A 137 14.32 -19.54 2.90
CA HIS A 137 13.51 -20.68 2.48
C HIS A 137 12.67 -20.29 1.27
N LEU A 138 12.93 -20.96 0.14
CA LEU A 138 12.12 -20.86 -1.07
C LEU A 138 11.23 -22.10 -1.18
N GLY A 139 9.91 -21.92 -1.13
CA GLY A 139 8.94 -23.00 -1.14
C GLY A 139 8.04 -23.03 -2.37
N ARG A 140 7.44 -24.17 -2.68
CA ARG A 140 6.44 -24.29 -3.78
C ARG A 140 5.05 -23.96 -3.27
N ILE A 141 4.24 -23.27 -4.07
CA ILE A 141 2.82 -23.10 -3.77
C ILE A 141 2.04 -23.75 -4.92
N GLU A 142 1.31 -24.81 -4.60
CA GLU A 142 0.62 -25.66 -5.57
C GLU A 142 -0.89 -25.62 -5.36
N ILE A 143 -1.61 -24.96 -6.26
CA ILE A 143 -3.05 -24.75 -6.13
C ILE A 143 -3.73 -25.48 -7.28
N GLY A 144 -4.64 -26.39 -6.93
CA GLY A 144 -5.39 -27.23 -7.86
C GLY A 144 -6.32 -26.44 -8.78
N ARG A 145 -7.17 -27.18 -9.49
CA ARG A 145 -8.21 -26.64 -10.37
C ARG A 145 -9.41 -26.16 -9.57
N ASP A 146 -10.12 -25.18 -10.11
CA ASP A 146 -11.38 -24.66 -9.56
C ASP A 146 -11.32 -24.33 -8.07
N CYS A 147 -10.14 -23.95 -7.58
CA CYS A 147 -9.94 -23.53 -6.19
C CYS A 147 -10.38 -22.08 -6.00
N ALA A 148 -10.68 -21.71 -4.75
CA ALA A 148 -10.99 -20.33 -4.40
C ALA A 148 -10.22 -19.89 -3.16
N ILE A 149 -9.41 -18.85 -3.32
CA ILE A 149 -8.66 -18.24 -2.23
C ILE A 149 -9.25 -16.86 -2.01
N ALA A 150 -9.94 -16.69 -0.89
CA ALA A 150 -10.50 -15.40 -0.54
C ALA A 150 -9.40 -14.40 -0.17
N SER A 151 -9.78 -13.13 -0.13
CA SER A 151 -8.89 -12.01 0.14
C SER A 151 -8.27 -12.08 1.52
N PHE A 152 -7.13 -11.42 1.69
CA PHE A 152 -6.37 -11.39 2.95
C PHE A 152 -5.82 -12.75 3.44
N CYS A 153 -5.92 -13.83 2.66
CA CYS A 153 -5.27 -15.07 3.01
C CYS A 153 -3.73 -14.93 2.98
N VAL A 154 -3.05 -15.67 3.86
CA VAL A 154 -1.60 -15.81 3.88
C VAL A 154 -1.26 -17.27 3.61
N LEU A 155 -0.46 -17.54 2.58
CA LEU A 155 -0.01 -18.88 2.20
C LEU A 155 1.50 -18.88 2.17
N GLU A 156 2.11 -19.61 3.09
CA GLU A 156 3.56 -19.80 3.12
C GLU A 156 4.05 -20.77 2.02
N GLY A 157 5.37 -20.96 1.94
CA GLY A 157 5.97 -21.94 1.04
C GLY A 157 5.54 -23.39 1.33
N ASP A 158 5.67 -24.25 0.33
CA ASP A 158 5.41 -25.69 0.39
C ASP A 158 3.95 -26.11 0.70
N VAL A 159 3.00 -25.17 0.62
CA VAL A 159 1.57 -25.46 0.78
C VAL A 159 0.94 -26.00 -0.51
N ALA A 160 -0.12 -26.81 -0.36
CA ALA A 160 -0.89 -27.29 -1.50
C ALA A 160 -2.41 -27.31 -1.27
N LEU A 161 -3.18 -26.93 -2.28
CA LEU A 161 -4.64 -27.00 -2.29
C LEU A 161 -5.08 -28.02 -3.34
N GLY A 162 -5.85 -29.03 -2.93
CA GLY A 162 -6.46 -30.00 -3.84
C GLY A 162 -7.55 -29.36 -4.72
N ASP A 163 -7.94 -30.03 -5.80
CA ASP A 163 -8.96 -29.52 -6.72
C ASP A 163 -10.28 -29.17 -6.00
N GLY A 164 -10.85 -28.00 -6.30
CA GLY A 164 -12.05 -27.49 -5.66
C GLY A 164 -11.87 -27.09 -4.19
N ALA A 165 -10.64 -26.96 -3.68
CA ALA A 165 -10.39 -26.51 -2.32
C ALA A 165 -10.56 -24.99 -2.15
N HIS A 166 -10.97 -24.60 -0.96
CA HIS A 166 -11.46 -23.26 -0.66
C HIS A 166 -10.83 -22.71 0.61
N LEU A 167 -10.31 -21.48 0.57
CA LEU A 167 -9.86 -20.74 1.74
C LEU A 167 -10.78 -19.55 1.97
N ARG A 168 -11.32 -19.41 3.18
CA ARG A 168 -12.09 -18.23 3.61
C ARG A 168 -11.15 -17.05 3.83
N GLY A 169 -11.70 -15.83 3.81
CA GLY A 169 -10.86 -14.64 3.92
C GLY A 169 -10.08 -14.63 5.23
N GLN A 170 -8.88 -14.06 5.19
CA GLN A 170 -7.97 -14.00 6.34
C GLN A 170 -7.47 -15.36 6.87
N THR A 171 -7.58 -16.43 6.07
CA THR A 171 -7.03 -17.73 6.44
C THR A 171 -5.50 -17.73 6.34
N ALA A 172 -4.82 -18.30 7.33
CA ALA A 172 -3.36 -18.43 7.33
C ALA A 172 -2.95 -19.90 7.21
N MET A 173 -2.33 -20.24 6.09
CA MET A 173 -1.77 -21.56 5.79
C MET A 173 -0.27 -21.57 6.09
N SER A 174 0.12 -22.38 7.08
CA SER A 174 1.53 -22.57 7.46
C SER A 174 2.25 -23.50 6.49
N ARG A 175 3.58 -23.39 6.47
CA ARG A 175 4.46 -24.18 5.60
C ARG A 175 4.15 -25.68 5.63
N GLY A 176 3.97 -26.26 4.45
CA GLY A 176 3.75 -27.70 4.28
C GLY A 176 2.31 -28.18 4.47
N GLU A 177 1.39 -27.30 4.88
CA GLU A 177 -0.02 -27.64 5.01
C GLU A 177 -0.67 -27.97 3.66
N ARG A 178 -1.65 -28.88 3.71
CA ARG A 178 -2.36 -29.37 2.53
C ARG A 178 -3.86 -29.39 2.76
N VAL A 179 -4.60 -28.69 1.92
CA VAL A 179 -6.06 -28.71 1.91
C VAL A 179 -6.53 -29.85 0.99
N PRO A 180 -7.33 -30.82 1.49
CA PRO A 180 -7.87 -31.86 0.64
C PRO A 180 -8.82 -31.31 -0.44
N PRO A 181 -9.00 -32.02 -1.57
CA PRO A 181 -9.95 -31.62 -2.61
C PRO A 181 -11.36 -31.37 -2.08
N GLY A 182 -12.02 -30.32 -2.56
CA GLY A 182 -13.41 -29.99 -2.21
C GLY A 182 -13.65 -29.58 -0.74
N ARG A 183 -12.60 -29.29 0.04
CA ARG A 183 -12.73 -28.84 1.44
C ARG A 183 -12.62 -27.32 1.55
N ILE A 184 -13.30 -26.78 2.55
CA ILE A 184 -13.26 -25.36 2.90
C ILE A 184 -12.49 -25.22 4.21
N TRP A 185 -11.44 -24.41 4.21
CA TRP A 185 -10.67 -24.08 5.40
C TRP A 185 -10.82 -22.58 5.76
N ALA A 186 -10.74 -22.27 7.05
CA ALA A 186 -10.86 -20.92 7.59
C ALA A 186 -9.99 -20.71 8.84
N GLY A 187 -9.57 -19.47 9.11
CA GLY A 187 -8.91 -19.09 10.36
C GLY A 187 -7.39 -19.00 10.30
N SER A 188 -6.80 -18.55 11.40
CA SER A 188 -5.36 -18.43 11.63
C SER A 188 -5.03 -19.03 13.01
N PRO A 189 -4.60 -20.30 13.09
CA PRO A 189 -4.23 -21.18 11.97
C PRO A 189 -5.44 -21.70 11.17
N ALA A 190 -5.21 -22.11 9.93
CA ALA A 190 -6.25 -22.64 9.06
C ALA A 190 -6.84 -23.96 9.59
N GLN A 191 -8.17 -24.04 9.63
CA GLN A 191 -8.90 -25.22 10.09
C GLN A 191 -9.98 -25.61 9.11
N ASP A 192 -10.24 -26.91 9.01
CA ASP A 192 -11.28 -27.46 8.16
C ASP A 192 -12.68 -27.17 8.72
N ILE A 193 -13.51 -26.47 7.95
CA ILE A 193 -14.88 -26.10 8.33
C ILE A 193 -15.95 -26.87 7.57
N GLY A 194 -15.57 -27.81 6.69
CA GLY A 194 -16.51 -28.67 5.99
C GLY A 194 -16.21 -28.88 4.51
N ALA A 195 -17.09 -29.66 3.89
CA ALA A 195 -17.06 -29.86 2.45
C ALA A 195 -17.74 -28.68 1.76
N ASP A 196 -17.19 -28.33 0.60
CA ASP A 196 -17.89 -27.50 -0.33
C ASP A 196 -18.94 -28.31 -1.11
N ASP A 197 -20.06 -27.68 -1.46
CA ASP A 197 -21.06 -28.27 -2.35
C ASP A 197 -21.05 -27.53 -3.70
N PRO A 198 -20.35 -28.07 -4.70
CA PRO A 198 -20.31 -27.48 -6.05
C PRO A 198 -21.68 -27.40 -6.72
N ALA A 199 -22.65 -28.24 -6.32
CA ALA A 199 -23.98 -28.26 -6.93
C ALA A 199 -24.82 -27.02 -6.55
N LEU A 200 -24.47 -26.33 -5.46
CA LEU A 200 -25.12 -25.09 -5.04
C LEU A 200 -24.66 -23.87 -5.85
N ARG A 201 -23.69 -24.04 -6.77
CA ARG A 201 -23.08 -22.93 -7.50
C ARG A 201 -23.58 -22.83 -8.92
N PRO A 202 -23.76 -21.60 -9.43
CA PRO A 202 -24.02 -21.42 -10.85
C PRO A 202 -22.82 -21.93 -11.66
N ALA A 203 -23.11 -22.66 -12.73
CA ALA A 203 -22.07 -23.13 -13.64
C ALA A 203 -21.29 -21.94 -14.22
N ARG A 204 -19.99 -22.15 -14.45
CA ARG A 204 -19.12 -21.14 -15.06
C ARG A 204 -19.63 -20.80 -16.47
N PRO A 205 -19.88 -19.53 -16.79
CA PRO A 205 -20.31 -19.13 -18.12
C PRO A 205 -19.19 -19.37 -19.16
N PRO A 206 -19.50 -19.95 -20.33
CA PRO A 206 -18.51 -20.10 -21.39
C PRO A 206 -18.14 -18.73 -21.99
N VAL A 207 -16.86 -18.53 -22.28
CA VAL A 207 -16.33 -17.30 -22.87
C VAL A 207 -15.67 -17.57 -24.23
N THR A 208 -15.89 -16.68 -25.20
CA THR A 208 -15.29 -16.79 -26.53
C THR A 208 -13.87 -16.21 -26.55
N LYS A 209 -13.01 -16.71 -27.43
CA LYS A 209 -11.66 -16.16 -27.63
C LYS A 209 -11.67 -14.68 -28.02
N PHE A 210 -12.65 -14.26 -28.81
CA PHE A 210 -12.82 -12.86 -29.19
C PHE A 210 -13.09 -11.99 -27.96
N ARG A 211 -13.97 -12.44 -27.05
CA ARG A 211 -14.26 -11.72 -25.81
C ARG A 211 -13.02 -11.57 -24.95
N LEU A 212 -12.24 -12.64 -24.75
CA LEU A 212 -10.99 -12.60 -24.00
C LEU A 212 -9.97 -11.61 -24.58
N ALA A 213 -9.84 -11.57 -25.91
CA ALA A 213 -8.95 -10.62 -26.59
C ALA A 213 -9.43 -9.16 -26.44
N ALA A 214 -10.73 -8.93 -26.60
CA ALA A 214 -11.32 -7.61 -26.42
C ALA A 214 -11.17 -7.11 -24.96
N GLU A 215 -11.33 -8.00 -23.97
CA GLU A 215 -11.10 -7.70 -22.56
C GLU A 215 -9.63 -7.35 -22.28
N ALA A 216 -8.67 -8.11 -22.79
CA ALA A 216 -7.26 -7.80 -22.64
C ALA A 216 -6.90 -6.41 -23.20
N MET A 217 -7.45 -6.06 -24.38
CA MET A 217 -7.29 -4.72 -24.96
C MET A 217 -7.98 -3.63 -24.14
N PHE A 218 -9.16 -3.91 -23.60
CA PHE A 218 -9.86 -2.99 -22.69
C PHE A 218 -9.04 -2.74 -21.42
N PHE A 219 -8.50 -3.78 -20.80
CA PHE A 219 -7.65 -3.65 -19.61
C PHE A 219 -6.38 -2.85 -19.90
N LEU A 220 -5.73 -3.11 -21.05
CA LEU A 220 -4.52 -2.38 -21.43
C LEU A 220 -4.82 -0.91 -21.67
N ALA A 221 -5.82 -0.61 -22.51
CA ALA A 221 -6.22 0.76 -22.80
C ALA A 221 -6.74 1.49 -21.55
N GLY A 222 -7.51 0.80 -20.71
CA GLY A 222 -8.05 1.33 -19.46
C GLY A 222 -6.95 1.67 -18.46
N ALA A 223 -5.99 0.76 -18.24
CA ALA A 223 -4.85 1.00 -17.34
C ALA A 223 -4.02 2.20 -17.78
N LEU A 224 -3.68 2.29 -19.08
CA LEU A 224 -2.92 3.41 -19.62
C LEU A 224 -3.72 4.72 -19.57
N ALA A 225 -5.02 4.68 -19.87
CA ALA A 225 -5.88 5.86 -19.81
C ALA A 225 -6.01 6.40 -18.37
N VAL A 226 -6.18 5.53 -17.38
CA VAL A 226 -6.20 5.92 -15.97
C VAL A 226 -4.85 6.49 -15.54
N ALA A 227 -3.74 5.84 -15.90
CA ALA A 227 -2.40 6.36 -15.59
C ALA A 227 -2.17 7.76 -16.17
N VAL A 228 -2.57 8.00 -17.43
CA VAL A 228 -2.51 9.33 -18.05
C VAL A 228 -3.42 10.31 -17.32
N ALA A 229 -4.66 9.93 -16.98
CA ALA A 229 -5.58 10.78 -16.26
C ALA A 229 -4.99 11.25 -14.92
N PHE A 230 -4.34 10.36 -14.15
CA PHE A 230 -3.70 10.72 -12.88
C PHE A 230 -2.37 11.47 -13.05
N PHE A 231 -1.75 11.41 -14.23
CA PHE A 231 -0.53 12.17 -14.54
C PHE A 231 -0.82 13.61 -15.00
N LEU A 232 -1.91 13.84 -15.76
CA LEU A 232 -2.24 15.15 -16.33
C LEU A 232 -2.34 16.31 -15.32
N PRO A 233 -2.86 16.14 -14.09
CA PRO A 233 -2.91 17.20 -13.08
C PRO A 233 -1.56 17.82 -12.71
N VAL A 234 -0.44 17.17 -13.04
CA VAL A 234 0.91 17.71 -12.84
C VAL A 234 1.17 18.94 -13.71
N PHE A 235 0.63 19.02 -14.92
CA PHE A 235 0.92 20.12 -15.84
C PHE A 235 0.30 21.46 -15.41
N PRO A 236 -0.98 21.54 -14.98
CA PRO A 236 -1.52 22.77 -14.40
C PRO A 236 -0.73 23.26 -13.18
N ALA A 237 -0.15 22.34 -12.39
CA ALA A 237 0.72 22.72 -11.28
C ALA A 237 2.04 23.34 -11.77
N PHE A 238 2.65 22.78 -12.82
CA PHE A 238 3.84 23.38 -13.47
C PHE A 238 3.51 24.74 -14.07
N MET A 239 2.45 24.85 -14.86
CA MET A 239 2.01 26.13 -15.44
C MET A 239 1.78 27.20 -14.37
N LEU A 240 1.22 26.83 -13.21
CA LEU A 240 1.07 27.76 -12.09
C LEU A 240 2.42 28.21 -11.55
N ILE A 241 3.37 27.29 -11.33
CA ILE A 241 4.72 27.63 -10.88
C ILE A 241 5.40 28.54 -11.89
N ASP A 242 5.37 28.19 -13.18
CA ASP A 242 5.99 28.96 -14.25
C ASP A 242 5.37 30.37 -14.35
N SER A 243 4.05 30.50 -14.12
CA SER A 243 3.37 31.81 -14.09
C SER A 243 3.73 32.67 -12.87
N LEU A 244 4.09 32.04 -11.75
CA LEU A 244 4.51 32.72 -10.53
C LEU A 244 6.02 32.96 -10.49
N ASP A 245 6.79 32.24 -11.30
CA ASP A 245 8.23 32.37 -11.39
C ASP A 245 8.64 33.61 -12.22
N VAL A 246 8.64 34.76 -11.56
CA VAL A 246 9.04 36.05 -12.15
C VAL A 246 10.55 36.27 -12.11
N SER A 247 11.08 37.04 -13.07
CA SER A 247 12.52 37.30 -13.24
C SER A 247 13.22 37.87 -12.00
N GLU A 248 12.50 38.61 -11.18
CA GLU A 248 12.93 39.21 -9.92
C GLU A 248 13.23 38.18 -8.83
N LEU A 249 12.70 36.96 -8.97
CA LEU A 249 12.98 35.80 -8.12
C LEU A 249 14.06 34.90 -8.74
N GLY A 250 14.76 35.37 -9.78
CA GLY A 250 15.81 34.62 -10.46
C GLY A 250 17.02 34.36 -9.56
N VAL A 251 17.43 33.09 -9.45
CA VAL A 251 18.66 32.71 -8.73
C VAL A 251 19.88 32.69 -9.67
N GLN A 252 19.66 32.50 -10.97
CA GLN A 252 20.72 32.41 -11.98
C GLN A 252 21.61 33.67 -12.06
N PRO A 253 21.07 34.90 -12.03
CA PRO A 253 21.91 36.10 -12.11
C PRO A 253 22.93 36.22 -10.97
N LEU A 254 22.59 35.73 -9.77
CA LEU A 254 23.47 35.70 -8.61
C LEU A 254 24.61 34.68 -8.75
N LEU A 255 24.36 33.60 -9.51
CA LEU A 255 25.39 32.63 -9.81
C LEU A 255 26.34 33.17 -10.90
N ASP A 256 25.77 33.83 -11.91
CA ASP A 256 26.51 34.38 -13.05
C ASP A 256 27.41 35.56 -12.64
N ASP A 257 26.96 36.40 -11.70
CA ASP A 257 27.76 37.51 -11.15
C ASP A 257 28.77 37.08 -10.07
N GLY A 258 28.77 35.79 -9.69
CA GLY A 258 29.67 35.19 -8.71
C GLY A 258 29.37 35.54 -7.26
N SER A 259 28.22 36.16 -6.96
CA SER A 259 27.81 36.50 -5.59
C SER A 259 27.50 35.28 -4.72
N ILE A 260 27.12 34.16 -5.35
CA ILE A 260 26.86 32.88 -4.67
C ILE A 260 27.58 31.71 -5.35
N THR A 261 27.85 30.66 -4.56
CA THR A 261 28.36 29.38 -5.05
C THR A 261 27.26 28.53 -5.68
N ALA A 262 27.62 27.54 -6.50
CA ALA A 262 26.66 26.58 -7.08
C ALA A 262 25.79 25.88 -6.02
N TRP A 263 26.39 25.51 -4.88
CA TRP A 263 25.65 24.91 -3.76
C TRP A 263 24.62 25.86 -3.15
N GLN A 264 24.98 27.13 -2.97
CA GLN A 264 24.04 28.15 -2.47
C GLN A 264 22.93 28.42 -3.49
N ALA A 265 23.24 28.44 -4.78
CA ALA A 265 22.25 28.57 -5.84
C ALA A 265 21.24 27.41 -5.81
N PHE A 266 21.71 26.17 -5.68
CA PHE A 266 20.85 25.00 -5.55
C PHE A 266 19.92 25.10 -4.33
N LEU A 267 20.45 25.46 -3.16
CA LEU A 267 19.65 25.63 -1.93
C LEU A 267 18.60 26.74 -2.08
N LEU A 268 18.97 27.89 -2.67
CA LEU A 268 18.04 28.99 -2.91
C LEU A 268 16.94 28.61 -3.89
N ARG A 269 17.28 27.90 -4.98
CA ARG A 269 16.28 27.35 -5.92
C ARG A 269 15.35 26.37 -5.22
N LEU A 270 15.88 25.48 -4.38
CA LEU A 270 15.06 24.53 -3.63
C LEU A 270 14.05 25.25 -2.72
N VAL A 271 14.49 26.25 -1.95
CA VAL A 271 13.60 27.04 -1.07
C VAL A 271 12.56 27.81 -1.90
N LYS A 272 12.99 28.46 -2.98
CA LYS A 272 12.11 29.19 -3.90
C LYS A 272 11.03 28.27 -4.47
N PHE A 273 11.44 27.18 -5.12
CA PHE A 273 10.49 26.27 -5.74
C PHE A 273 9.64 25.53 -4.71
N PHE A 274 10.13 25.28 -3.49
CA PHE A 274 9.29 24.75 -2.42
C PHE A 274 8.16 25.73 -2.07
N ALA A 275 8.46 27.02 -1.92
CA ALA A 275 7.46 28.05 -1.65
C ALA A 275 6.43 28.18 -2.78
N LEU A 276 6.87 28.14 -4.04
CA LEU A 276 5.99 28.17 -5.21
C LEU A 276 5.19 26.86 -5.40
N ALA A 277 5.81 25.73 -5.09
CA ALA A 277 5.19 24.41 -5.25
C ALA A 277 4.15 24.11 -4.17
N MET A 278 4.14 24.83 -3.03
CA MET A 278 3.10 24.67 -2.00
C MET A 278 1.69 24.95 -2.54
N PRO A 279 1.37 26.14 -3.09
CA PRO A 279 0.05 26.37 -3.70
C PRO A 279 -0.18 25.49 -4.93
N ALA A 280 0.85 25.19 -5.73
CA ALA A 280 0.73 24.30 -6.88
C ALA A 280 0.39 22.86 -6.50
N SER A 281 0.90 22.38 -5.36
CA SER A 281 0.56 21.06 -4.82
C SER A 281 -0.89 20.98 -4.39
N VAL A 282 -1.44 22.05 -3.81
CA VAL A 282 -2.87 22.13 -3.49
C VAL A 282 -3.72 22.07 -4.76
N VAL A 283 -3.30 22.75 -5.83
CA VAL A 283 -3.97 22.67 -7.15
C VAL A 283 -3.88 21.26 -7.72
N LEU A 284 -2.70 20.65 -7.71
CA LEU A 284 -2.48 19.26 -8.14
C LEU A 284 -3.44 18.31 -7.42
N ILE A 285 -3.50 18.38 -6.09
CA ILE A 285 -4.36 17.55 -5.25
C ILE A 285 -5.83 17.78 -5.58
N ALA A 286 -6.27 19.04 -5.63
CA ALA A 286 -7.66 19.40 -5.91
C ALA A 286 -8.10 18.91 -7.29
N LEU A 287 -7.28 19.12 -8.32
CA LEU A 287 -7.56 18.65 -9.68
C LEU A 287 -7.60 17.13 -9.75
N THR A 288 -6.68 16.44 -9.07
CA THR A 288 -6.67 14.97 -9.03
C THR A 288 -7.92 14.41 -8.35
N VAL A 289 -8.35 15.01 -7.22
CA VAL A 289 -9.59 14.65 -6.52
C VAL A 289 -10.83 14.88 -7.41
N LEU A 290 -10.94 16.05 -8.02
CA LEU A 290 -12.07 16.40 -8.89
C LEU A 290 -12.12 15.56 -10.15
N LEU A 291 -10.97 15.29 -10.77
CA LEU A 291 -10.86 14.43 -11.94
C LEU A 291 -11.29 12.99 -11.60
N SER A 292 -10.79 12.45 -10.48
CA SER A 292 -11.16 11.11 -10.02
C SER A 292 -12.65 10.98 -9.77
N ALA A 293 -13.25 11.96 -9.08
CA ALA A 293 -14.69 12.03 -8.87
C ALA A 293 -15.45 12.18 -10.20
N GLY A 294 -14.99 13.06 -11.09
CA GLY A 294 -15.58 13.30 -12.40
C GLY A 294 -15.61 12.03 -13.25
N ILE A 295 -14.50 11.30 -13.35
CA ILE A 295 -14.41 10.03 -14.08
C ILE A 295 -15.38 9.00 -13.46
N ARG A 296 -15.38 8.90 -12.12
CA ARG A 296 -16.26 8.00 -11.37
C ARG A 296 -17.75 8.25 -11.66
N TRP A 297 -18.19 9.49 -11.72
CA TRP A 297 -19.60 9.82 -11.95
C TRP A 297 -19.98 9.83 -13.43
N ALA A 298 -19.05 10.15 -14.34
CA ALA A 298 -19.32 10.23 -15.78
C ALA A 298 -19.32 8.86 -16.47
N PHE A 299 -18.41 7.96 -16.09
CA PHE A 299 -18.17 6.73 -16.86
C PHE A 299 -18.53 5.44 -16.14
N LEU A 300 -18.80 5.49 -14.83
CA LEU A 300 -18.98 4.28 -14.01
C LEU A 300 -20.39 4.19 -13.45
N PRO A 301 -21.19 3.18 -13.86
CA PRO A 301 -22.57 3.04 -13.39
C PRO A 301 -22.59 2.73 -11.90
N ARG A 302 -23.68 3.12 -11.23
CA ARG A 302 -23.90 2.72 -9.84
C ARG A 302 -23.92 1.20 -9.74
N MET A 303 -23.14 0.67 -8.79
CA MET A 303 -23.17 -0.76 -8.50
C MET A 303 -24.51 -1.09 -7.84
N GLN A 304 -25.01 -2.31 -8.06
CA GLN A 304 -26.12 -2.86 -7.28
C GLN A 304 -25.61 -4.13 -6.59
N ALA A 305 -26.32 -4.61 -5.57
CA ALA A 305 -26.03 -5.94 -5.02
C ALA A 305 -26.45 -7.01 -6.03
N GLY A 306 -25.64 -8.04 -6.22
CA GLY A 306 -25.92 -9.10 -7.18
C GLY A 306 -24.69 -9.93 -7.55
N SER A 307 -24.88 -10.82 -8.53
CA SER A 307 -23.83 -11.69 -9.04
C SER A 307 -23.75 -11.59 -10.56
N TRP A 308 -22.53 -11.42 -11.09
CA TRP A 308 -22.26 -11.25 -12.52
C TRP A 308 -21.11 -12.13 -12.97
N PRO A 309 -21.10 -12.62 -14.22
CA PRO A 309 -19.95 -13.29 -14.79
C PRO A 309 -18.70 -12.39 -14.74
N VAL A 310 -17.53 -12.97 -14.45
CA VAL A 310 -16.26 -12.22 -14.44
C VAL A 310 -15.86 -11.65 -15.80
N HIS A 311 -16.35 -12.24 -16.89
CA HIS A 311 -16.17 -11.73 -18.27
C HIS A 311 -17.30 -10.78 -18.71
N SER A 312 -18.07 -10.22 -17.79
CA SER A 312 -19.16 -9.30 -18.11
C SER A 312 -18.68 -7.85 -18.22
N GLY A 313 -19.43 -7.01 -18.94
CA GLY A 313 -19.18 -5.56 -18.94
C GLY A 313 -19.30 -4.92 -17.55
N ARG A 314 -20.04 -5.55 -16.63
CA ARG A 314 -20.15 -5.12 -15.23
C ARG A 314 -18.84 -5.32 -14.46
N TYR A 315 -18.17 -6.45 -14.67
CA TYR A 315 -16.83 -6.68 -14.12
C TYR A 315 -15.83 -5.65 -14.65
N LEU A 316 -15.82 -5.40 -15.96
CA LEU A 316 -14.94 -4.39 -16.58
C LEU A 316 -15.16 -2.99 -16.00
N ALA A 317 -16.41 -2.58 -15.85
CA ALA A 317 -16.76 -1.29 -15.23
C ALA A 317 -16.31 -1.24 -13.76
N LYS A 318 -16.55 -2.31 -12.99
CA LYS A 318 -16.09 -2.42 -11.59
C LYS A 318 -14.58 -2.28 -11.51
N TRP A 319 -13.85 -3.02 -12.34
CA TRP A 319 -12.40 -2.98 -12.37
C TRP A 319 -11.89 -1.57 -12.62
N LEU A 320 -12.49 -0.83 -13.56
CA LEU A 320 -12.13 0.57 -13.82
C LEU A 320 -12.42 1.49 -12.62
N VAL A 321 -13.51 1.26 -11.86
CA VAL A 321 -13.76 1.97 -10.57
C VAL A 321 -12.63 1.68 -9.58
N SER A 322 -12.28 0.41 -9.41
CA SER A 322 -11.22 0.00 -8.49
C SER A 322 -9.88 0.61 -8.88
N GLN A 323 -9.54 0.69 -10.17
CA GLN A 323 -8.31 1.34 -10.64
C GLN A 323 -8.24 2.82 -10.25
N ILE A 324 -9.34 3.58 -10.33
CA ILE A 324 -9.36 4.97 -9.87
C ILE A 324 -9.04 5.04 -8.37
N GLN A 325 -9.59 4.13 -7.57
CA GLN A 325 -9.31 4.09 -6.14
C GLN A 325 -7.85 3.73 -5.84
N GLU A 326 -7.30 2.69 -6.48
CA GLU A 326 -5.91 2.27 -6.32
C GLU A 326 -4.93 3.38 -6.74
N HIS A 327 -5.14 4.01 -7.90
CA HIS A 327 -4.34 5.15 -8.34
C HIS A 327 -4.49 6.36 -7.42
N SER A 328 -5.69 6.62 -6.89
CA SER A 328 -5.89 7.69 -5.91
C SER A 328 -5.17 7.40 -4.60
N LEU A 329 -5.11 6.15 -4.15
CA LEU A 329 -4.32 5.78 -2.97
C LEU A 329 -2.82 5.95 -3.25
N ALA A 330 -2.35 5.59 -4.44
CA ALA A 330 -0.95 5.73 -4.82
C ALA A 330 -0.50 7.20 -4.92
N VAL A 331 -1.32 8.08 -5.51
CA VAL A 331 -0.98 9.50 -5.73
C VAL A 331 -1.38 10.38 -4.55
N LEU A 332 -2.55 10.13 -3.95
CA LEU A 332 -3.16 10.95 -2.91
C LEU A 332 -3.09 10.28 -1.52
N HIS A 333 -2.11 9.42 -1.29
CA HIS A 333 -1.92 8.69 -0.03
C HIS A 333 -2.08 9.58 1.22
N GLY A 334 -1.54 10.81 1.18
CA GLY A 334 -1.62 11.75 2.30
C GLY A 334 -3.03 12.18 2.71
N ILE A 335 -4.04 12.09 1.82
CA ILE A 335 -5.44 12.43 2.09
C ILE A 335 -6.09 11.40 3.02
N TYR A 336 -5.64 10.14 2.98
CA TYR A 336 -6.12 9.10 3.89
C TYR A 336 -5.65 9.40 5.31
N ALA A 337 -6.40 8.93 6.32
CA ALA A 337 -6.12 9.25 7.72
C ALA A 337 -6.14 10.77 8.03
N THR A 338 -7.09 11.52 7.44
CA THR A 338 -7.30 12.96 7.69
C THR A 338 -8.77 13.28 7.96
N VAL A 339 -9.02 14.51 8.43
CA VAL A 339 -10.37 15.08 8.48
C VAL A 339 -11.02 15.21 7.09
N PHE A 340 -10.25 15.13 6.00
CA PHE A 340 -10.74 15.20 4.64
C PHE A 340 -11.17 13.83 4.08
N SER A 341 -10.72 12.72 4.67
CA SER A 341 -10.99 11.36 4.15
C SER A 341 -12.49 11.08 4.05
N ALA A 342 -13.28 11.45 5.06
CA ALA A 342 -14.73 11.27 5.02
C ALA A 342 -15.40 12.05 3.87
N ALA A 343 -14.95 13.27 3.57
CA ALA A 343 -15.47 14.05 2.45
C ALA A 343 -15.08 13.43 1.10
N TRP A 344 -13.84 12.92 1.00
CA TRP A 344 -13.35 12.20 -0.17
C TRP A 344 -14.19 10.96 -0.49
N TYR A 345 -14.44 10.09 0.50
CA TYR A 345 -15.28 8.89 0.29
C TYR A 345 -16.74 9.23 -0.06
N ARG A 346 -17.31 10.30 0.51
CA ARG A 346 -18.64 10.79 0.10
C ARG A 346 -18.66 11.24 -1.36
N LEU A 347 -17.62 11.95 -1.79
CA LEU A 347 -17.49 12.41 -3.17
C LEU A 347 -17.42 11.23 -4.15
N LEU A 348 -16.80 10.11 -3.74
CA LEU A 348 -16.75 8.88 -4.53
C LEU A 348 -18.06 8.07 -4.55
N GLY A 349 -19.03 8.40 -3.69
CA GLY A 349 -20.35 7.77 -3.65
C GLY A 349 -20.70 7.02 -2.35
N ALA A 350 -19.78 6.92 -1.39
CA ALA A 350 -20.03 6.24 -0.12
C ALA A 350 -20.92 7.05 0.83
N THR A 351 -21.74 6.35 1.62
CA THR A 351 -22.55 6.99 2.66
C THR A 351 -21.75 7.02 3.95
N VAL A 352 -21.14 8.16 4.27
CA VAL A 352 -20.28 8.31 5.45
C VAL A 352 -20.93 9.25 6.48
N GLY A 353 -21.19 8.74 7.69
CA GLY A 353 -21.77 9.46 8.81
C GLY A 353 -20.92 10.63 9.33
N ARG A 354 -21.48 11.42 10.23
CA ARG A 354 -20.82 12.59 10.82
C ARG A 354 -19.69 12.16 11.75
N ASP A 355 -18.59 12.91 11.71
CA ASP A 355 -17.40 12.67 12.54
C ASP A 355 -16.82 11.24 12.44
N ALA A 356 -17.12 10.51 11.36
CA ALA A 356 -16.47 9.25 11.03
C ALA A 356 -15.01 9.51 10.64
N GLU A 357 -14.09 8.70 11.18
CA GLU A 357 -12.66 8.74 10.84
C GLU A 357 -12.32 7.52 9.98
N LEU A 358 -11.62 7.76 8.88
CA LEU A 358 -11.23 6.71 7.94
C LEU A 358 -9.74 6.84 7.65
N SER A 359 -9.02 5.74 7.83
CA SER A 359 -7.65 5.60 7.40
C SER A 359 -7.58 4.97 5.99
N THR A 360 -6.75 3.95 5.79
CA THR A 360 -6.61 3.25 4.51
C THR A 360 -7.55 2.04 4.41
N ALA A 361 -8.68 2.18 3.70
CA ALA A 361 -9.60 1.06 3.43
C ALA A 361 -9.37 0.47 2.03
N LEU A 362 -9.25 -0.85 1.98
CA LEU A 362 -9.05 -1.68 0.77
C LEU A 362 -10.35 -2.38 0.36
N GLY A 363 -10.46 -2.77 -0.91
CA GLY A 363 -11.62 -3.52 -1.43
C GLY A 363 -12.95 -2.75 -1.46
N VAL A 364 -12.91 -1.44 -1.20
CA VAL A 364 -14.14 -0.63 -1.09
C VAL A 364 -14.83 -0.52 -2.45
N VAL A 365 -16.13 -0.77 -2.46
CA VAL A 365 -17.04 -0.35 -3.53
C VAL A 365 -17.85 0.83 -3.00
N PRO A 366 -17.50 2.09 -3.35
CA PRO A 366 -18.04 3.28 -2.66
C PRO A 366 -19.57 3.29 -2.54
N ASP A 367 -20.31 3.04 -3.63
CA ASP A 367 -21.79 3.05 -3.63
C ASP A 367 -22.44 1.96 -2.77
N MET A 368 -21.67 0.95 -2.35
CA MET A 368 -22.10 -0.18 -1.54
C MET A 368 -21.68 -0.05 -0.07
N LEU A 369 -20.97 1.03 0.28
CA LEU A 369 -20.46 1.24 1.62
C LEU A 369 -21.29 2.26 2.39
N THR A 370 -21.78 1.85 3.57
CA THR A 370 -22.40 2.73 4.54
C THR A 370 -21.65 2.69 5.86
N LEU A 371 -21.19 3.85 6.32
CA LEU A 371 -20.54 4.04 7.62
C LEU A 371 -21.39 4.96 8.48
N GLY A 372 -21.73 4.52 9.68
CA GLY A 372 -22.52 5.29 10.65
C GLY A 372 -21.75 6.48 11.23
N ASP A 373 -22.47 7.32 11.98
CA ASP A 373 -21.89 8.45 12.73
C ASP A 373 -20.80 7.95 13.70
N GLU A 374 -19.73 8.73 13.84
CA GLU A 374 -18.64 8.54 14.80
C GLU A 374 -17.87 7.21 14.68
N THR A 375 -18.03 6.49 13.57
CA THR A 375 -17.27 5.28 13.24
C THR A 375 -15.77 5.55 13.11
N PHE A 376 -14.97 4.51 13.29
CA PHE A 376 -13.52 4.56 13.12
C PHE A 376 -13.06 3.35 12.31
N ILE A 377 -12.56 3.59 11.10
CA ILE A 377 -11.96 2.58 10.21
C ILE A 377 -10.46 2.79 10.19
N ALA A 378 -9.71 1.82 10.72
CA ALA A 378 -8.27 1.91 10.85
C ALA A 378 -7.53 1.45 9.56
N ASP A 379 -6.21 1.24 9.65
CA ASP A 379 -5.36 1.02 8.48
C ASP A 379 -5.49 -0.37 7.86
N ALA A 380 -5.33 -0.41 6.53
CA ALA A 380 -5.35 -1.63 5.73
C ALA A 380 -6.57 -2.53 6.00
N VAL A 381 -7.73 -1.96 6.32
CA VAL A 381 -8.96 -2.72 6.52
C VAL A 381 -9.52 -3.16 5.17
N MET A 382 -9.77 -4.45 4.99
CA MET A 382 -10.53 -4.94 3.83
C MET A 382 -12.01 -4.77 4.11
N LEU A 383 -12.68 -3.90 3.35
CA LEU A 383 -14.01 -3.40 3.67
C LEU A 383 -14.99 -3.63 2.51
N GLY A 384 -15.67 -4.78 2.53
CA GLY A 384 -16.71 -5.12 1.57
C GLY A 384 -16.18 -5.60 0.22
N ASP A 385 -15.07 -6.34 0.25
CA ASP A 385 -14.43 -6.89 -0.95
C ASP A 385 -15.32 -7.91 -1.67
N GLU A 386 -15.30 -7.89 -2.99
CA GLU A 386 -16.10 -8.81 -3.79
C GLU A 386 -15.67 -10.27 -3.63
N GLN A 387 -16.65 -11.17 -3.74
CA GLN A 387 -16.36 -12.60 -3.81
C GLN A 387 -16.27 -13.05 -5.26
N VAL A 388 -15.08 -13.48 -5.68
CA VAL A 388 -14.86 -14.07 -7.01
C VAL A 388 -14.74 -15.58 -6.89
N LEU A 389 -15.74 -16.29 -7.39
CA LEU A 389 -15.84 -17.73 -7.27
C LEU A 389 -16.49 -18.38 -8.49
N GLY A 390 -15.85 -19.41 -9.06
CA GLY A 390 -16.45 -20.22 -10.14
C GLY A 390 -16.74 -19.42 -11.42
N GLY A 391 -16.01 -18.34 -11.67
CA GLY A 391 -16.26 -17.42 -12.80
C GLY A 391 -17.39 -16.41 -12.56
N TRP A 392 -17.83 -16.26 -11.31
CA TRP A 392 -18.82 -15.28 -10.89
C TRP A 392 -18.21 -14.30 -9.89
N MET A 393 -18.52 -13.01 -10.05
CA MET A 393 -18.27 -11.95 -9.09
C MET A 393 -19.58 -11.64 -8.37
N THR A 394 -19.60 -11.80 -7.06
CA THR A 394 -20.71 -11.41 -6.19
C THR A 394 -20.32 -10.18 -5.39
N VAL A 395 -21.24 -9.22 -5.32
CA VAL A 395 -21.07 -7.97 -4.56
C VAL A 395 -22.32 -7.73 -3.73
N GLN A 396 -22.12 -7.43 -2.45
CA GLN A 396 -23.17 -7.05 -1.50
C GLN A 396 -22.83 -5.75 -0.77
N ALA A 397 -23.86 -5.06 -0.28
CA ALA A 397 -23.68 -3.83 0.49
C ALA A 397 -23.09 -4.12 1.86
N THR A 398 -22.13 -3.30 2.30
CA THR A 398 -21.49 -3.40 3.61
C THR A 398 -21.90 -2.21 4.47
N VAL A 399 -22.35 -2.48 5.70
CA VAL A 399 -22.87 -1.46 6.63
C VAL A 399 -22.12 -1.56 7.94
N VAL A 400 -21.57 -0.42 8.40
CA VAL A 400 -20.94 -0.29 9.71
C VAL A 400 -21.77 0.65 10.58
N GLY A 401 -22.28 0.14 11.70
CA GLY A 401 -23.10 0.88 12.67
C GLY A 401 -22.36 2.02 13.36
N ARG A 402 -23.12 2.87 14.05
CA ARG A 402 -22.61 4.08 14.72
C ARG A 402 -21.61 3.72 15.81
N ARG A 403 -20.55 4.54 15.96
CA ARG A 403 -19.51 4.38 16.99
C ARG A 403 -18.80 3.02 17.00
N SER A 404 -18.90 2.26 15.91
CA SER A 404 -18.18 1.00 15.77
C SER A 404 -16.74 1.26 15.29
N PHE A 405 -15.82 0.40 15.73
CA PHE A 405 -14.39 0.48 15.49
C PHE A 405 -13.93 -0.76 14.74
N ILE A 406 -13.23 -0.56 13.62
CA ILE A 406 -12.63 -1.65 12.83
C ILE A 406 -11.12 -1.46 12.82
N GLY A 407 -10.40 -2.38 13.48
CA GLY A 407 -8.96 -2.32 13.71
C GLY A 407 -8.10 -2.68 12.51
N ASN A 408 -6.80 -2.38 12.62
CA ASN A 408 -5.86 -2.48 11.51
C ASN A 408 -5.85 -3.89 10.89
N GLY A 409 -5.92 -3.97 9.56
CA GLY A 409 -5.84 -5.25 8.84
C GLY A 409 -7.03 -6.18 9.04
N ALA A 410 -8.14 -5.73 9.65
CA ALA A 410 -9.35 -6.53 9.80
C ALA A 410 -10.00 -6.86 8.45
N TYR A 411 -10.66 -8.01 8.38
CA TYR A 411 -11.35 -8.49 7.18
C TYR A 411 -12.87 -8.47 7.36
N LEU A 412 -13.54 -7.63 6.56
CA LEU A 412 -15.00 -7.54 6.46
C LEU A 412 -15.42 -7.99 5.06
N PRO A 413 -15.98 -9.20 4.88
CA PRO A 413 -16.51 -9.63 3.59
C PRO A 413 -17.70 -8.75 3.17
N ASP A 414 -18.02 -8.75 1.88
CA ASP A 414 -19.23 -8.11 1.38
C ASP A 414 -20.49 -8.64 2.09
N GLY A 415 -21.50 -7.77 2.25
CA GLY A 415 -22.74 -8.14 2.94
C GLY A 415 -22.67 -8.09 4.47
N THR A 416 -21.50 -7.75 5.03
CA THR A 416 -21.33 -7.58 6.47
C THR A 416 -22.16 -6.40 6.97
N VAL A 417 -22.91 -6.62 8.06
CA VAL A 417 -23.67 -5.58 8.78
C VAL A 417 -23.19 -5.56 10.22
N ILE A 418 -22.30 -4.62 10.53
CA ILE A 418 -21.78 -4.41 11.89
C ILE A 418 -22.80 -3.57 12.67
N PRO A 419 -23.30 -4.04 13.83
CA PRO A 419 -24.14 -3.25 14.73
C PRO A 419 -23.43 -1.99 15.29
N ASP A 420 -24.17 -1.16 16.01
CA ASP A 420 -23.62 0.01 16.71
C ASP A 420 -22.65 -0.40 17.84
N ASN A 421 -21.65 0.43 18.13
CA ASN A 421 -20.68 0.25 19.23
C ASN A 421 -19.91 -1.07 19.23
N VAL A 422 -19.74 -1.72 18.07
CA VAL A 422 -18.97 -2.97 17.96
C VAL A 422 -17.50 -2.66 17.70
N LEU A 423 -16.60 -3.41 18.34
CA LEU A 423 -15.16 -3.36 18.10
C LEU A 423 -14.72 -4.65 17.41
N ILE A 424 -14.11 -4.53 16.23
CA ILE A 424 -13.36 -5.61 15.56
C ILE A 424 -11.88 -5.27 15.69
N GLY A 425 -11.08 -6.16 16.28
CA GLY A 425 -9.68 -5.85 16.54
C GLY A 425 -8.74 -6.01 15.34
N VAL A 426 -7.46 -5.78 15.62
CA VAL A 426 -6.37 -5.90 14.65
C VAL A 426 -6.30 -7.31 14.10
N LEU A 427 -6.09 -7.45 12.79
CA LEU A 427 -5.99 -8.73 12.08
C LEU A 427 -7.09 -9.73 12.49
N SER A 428 -8.30 -9.24 12.68
CA SER A 428 -9.46 -10.05 13.07
C SER A 428 -10.46 -10.19 11.93
N SER A 429 -11.08 -11.36 11.85
CA SER A 429 -12.20 -11.63 10.94
C SER A 429 -13.50 -11.33 11.66
N VAL A 430 -14.54 -10.92 10.94
CA VAL A 430 -15.86 -10.71 11.55
C VAL A 430 -16.66 -12.02 11.66
N PRO A 431 -17.45 -12.20 12.74
CA PRO A 431 -18.38 -13.32 12.86
C PRO A 431 -19.59 -13.13 11.93
N ALA A 432 -20.49 -14.12 11.90
CA ALA A 432 -21.71 -14.01 11.10
C ALA A 432 -22.60 -12.86 11.61
N ASN A 433 -23.31 -12.18 10.70
CA ASN A 433 -24.17 -11.03 11.05
C ASN A 433 -25.16 -11.32 12.20
N VAL A 434 -25.65 -12.56 12.30
CA VAL A 434 -26.62 -12.98 13.33
C VAL A 434 -26.01 -13.14 14.72
N GLU A 435 -24.69 -13.29 14.81
CA GLU A 435 -23.95 -13.49 16.07
C GLU A 435 -23.49 -12.15 16.68
N MET A 436 -23.52 -11.07 15.90
CA MET A 436 -23.08 -9.75 16.37
C MET A 436 -24.20 -8.98 17.05
N HIS A 437 -23.88 -8.44 18.21
CA HIS A 437 -24.74 -7.55 18.98
C HIS A 437 -24.04 -6.22 19.29
N SER A 438 -24.86 -5.19 19.56
CA SER A 438 -24.36 -3.85 19.86
C SER A 438 -23.51 -3.86 21.14
N GLY A 439 -22.32 -3.27 21.08
CA GLY A 439 -21.37 -3.24 22.20
C GLY A 439 -20.38 -4.40 22.24
N ASP A 440 -20.49 -5.39 21.33
CA ASP A 440 -19.59 -6.53 21.30
C ASP A 440 -18.16 -6.15 20.93
N THR A 441 -17.21 -6.94 21.41
CA THR A 441 -15.80 -6.87 21.00
C THR A 441 -15.36 -8.22 20.47
N TRP A 442 -14.78 -8.24 19.28
CA TRP A 442 -14.34 -9.45 18.59
C TRP A 442 -12.86 -9.36 18.20
N LEU A 443 -12.09 -10.40 18.51
CA LEU A 443 -10.68 -10.52 18.16
C LEU A 443 -10.36 -11.85 17.48
N GLY A 444 -9.34 -11.84 16.62
CA GLY A 444 -8.74 -13.04 16.05
C GLY A 444 -9.45 -13.56 14.80
N SER A 445 -8.89 -14.64 14.28
CA SER A 445 -9.46 -15.42 13.20
C SER A 445 -9.24 -16.90 13.52
N PRO A 446 -10.26 -17.71 13.82
CA PRO A 446 -11.68 -17.37 13.90
C PRO A 446 -12.01 -16.27 14.94
N PRO A 447 -13.14 -15.55 14.76
CA PRO A 447 -13.54 -14.48 15.69
C PRO A 447 -13.85 -15.02 17.08
N LEU A 448 -13.21 -14.44 18.09
CA LEU A 448 -13.43 -14.69 19.51
C LEU A 448 -14.13 -13.49 20.15
N HIS A 449 -15.26 -13.72 20.82
CA HIS A 449 -15.94 -12.69 21.60
C HIS A 449 -15.17 -12.39 22.89
N LEU A 450 -14.91 -11.11 23.15
CA LEU A 450 -14.35 -10.64 24.41
C LEU A 450 -15.45 -9.98 25.27
N PRO A 451 -15.85 -10.62 26.38
CA PRO A 451 -16.98 -10.16 27.19
C PRO A 451 -16.67 -8.90 28.01
N ALA A 452 -15.40 -8.58 28.22
CA ALA A 452 -14.97 -7.41 28.97
C ALA A 452 -13.84 -6.71 28.22
N ARG A 453 -14.04 -5.40 28.01
CA ARG A 453 -13.05 -4.50 27.45
C ARG A 453 -12.46 -3.66 28.59
N GLU A 454 -11.15 -3.45 28.57
CA GLU A 454 -10.54 -2.44 29.41
C GLU A 454 -10.98 -1.06 28.90
N SER A 455 -11.89 -0.41 29.63
CA SER A 455 -12.35 0.94 29.32
C SER A 455 -11.18 1.92 29.42
N ALA A 456 -10.89 2.64 28.34
CA ALA A 456 -9.80 3.61 28.31
C ALA A 456 -9.97 4.70 29.38
N VAL A 457 -8.84 5.21 29.87
CA VAL A 457 -8.72 6.39 30.74
C VAL A 457 -9.68 7.48 30.27
N SER A 458 -10.48 8.05 31.18
CA SER A 458 -11.53 9.03 30.87
C SER A 458 -10.95 10.33 30.28
N ALA A 459 -10.71 10.33 28.97
CA ALA A 459 -10.40 11.53 28.22
C ALA A 459 -11.69 12.36 28.06
N SER A 460 -11.57 13.68 28.17
CA SER A 460 -12.71 14.56 28.04
C SER A 460 -13.29 14.50 26.62
N ALA A 461 -14.63 14.57 26.51
CA ALA A 461 -15.33 14.43 25.24
C ALA A 461 -14.91 15.49 24.20
N ASP A 462 -14.47 16.67 24.64
CA ASP A 462 -13.98 17.76 23.79
C ASP A 462 -12.61 17.46 23.13
N LEU A 463 -11.89 16.45 23.60
CA LEU A 463 -10.61 16.00 23.04
C LEU A 463 -10.72 14.69 22.24
N THR A 464 -11.91 14.06 22.23
CA THR A 464 -12.17 12.79 21.56
C THR A 464 -13.27 12.94 20.51
N TYR A 465 -14.54 12.99 20.93
CA TYR A 465 -15.71 12.93 20.04
C TYR A 465 -16.28 14.30 19.66
N ARG A 466 -16.11 15.33 20.49
CA ARG A 466 -16.75 16.65 20.34
C ARG A 466 -15.75 17.81 20.32
N PRO A 467 -14.78 17.82 19.39
CA PRO A 467 -13.78 18.88 19.31
C PRO A 467 -14.38 20.24 18.99
N SER A 468 -13.82 21.29 19.60
CA SER A 468 -14.18 22.68 19.28
C SER A 468 -13.80 23.05 17.84
N THR A 469 -14.51 24.03 17.27
CA THR A 469 -14.22 24.53 15.91
C THR A 469 -12.76 24.96 15.74
N ARG A 470 -12.17 25.58 16.78
CA ARG A 470 -10.75 25.97 16.75
C ARG A 470 -9.82 24.77 16.58
N ARG A 471 -10.09 23.65 17.26
CA ARG A 471 -9.30 22.41 17.11
C ARG A 471 -9.52 21.77 15.73
N ARG A 472 -10.76 21.79 15.22
CA ARG A 472 -11.08 21.33 13.86
C ARG A 472 -10.28 22.09 12.80
N VAL A 473 -10.25 23.42 12.89
CA VAL A 473 -9.45 24.27 11.98
C VAL A 473 -7.95 24.02 12.14
N ALA A 474 -7.44 23.96 13.37
CA ALA A 474 -6.02 23.73 13.62
C ALA A 474 -5.53 22.37 13.07
N ARG A 475 -6.27 21.28 13.35
CA ARG A 475 -5.98 19.95 12.79
C ARG A 475 -6.06 19.98 11.28
N GLY A 476 -7.11 20.57 10.71
CA GLY A 476 -7.29 20.69 9.26
C GLY A 476 -6.16 21.43 8.56
N LEU A 477 -5.59 22.47 9.17
CA LEU A 477 -4.43 23.19 8.62
C LEU A 477 -3.14 22.35 8.67
N ILE A 478 -2.91 21.63 9.78
CA ILE A 478 -1.74 20.74 9.92
C ILE A 478 -1.84 19.59 8.91
N GLU A 479 -3.02 18.98 8.78
CA GLU A 479 -3.24 17.91 7.81
C GLU A 479 -3.18 18.42 6.37
N ALA A 480 -3.69 19.62 6.08
CA ALA A 480 -3.53 20.22 4.74
C ALA A 480 -2.05 20.42 4.39
N PHE A 481 -1.24 20.92 5.34
CA PHE A 481 0.21 21.03 5.16
C PHE A 481 0.86 19.65 4.99
N ARG A 482 0.46 18.66 5.80
CA ARG A 482 0.93 17.27 5.71
C ARG A 482 0.71 16.67 4.32
N ILE A 483 -0.42 16.96 3.66
CA ILE A 483 -0.72 16.44 2.31
C ILE A 483 0.08 17.21 1.24
N ALA A 484 0.16 18.54 1.34
CA ALA A 484 0.77 19.39 0.32
C ALA A 484 2.31 19.37 0.34
N ALA A 485 2.93 19.37 1.52
CA ALA A 485 4.38 19.52 1.67
C ALA A 485 5.21 18.41 1.00
N PRO A 486 4.84 17.11 1.06
CA PRO A 486 5.53 16.05 0.32
C PRO A 486 5.57 16.29 -1.19
N HIS A 487 4.43 16.66 -1.77
CA HIS A 487 4.31 16.99 -3.19
C HIS A 487 5.13 18.22 -3.55
N ALA A 488 5.08 19.26 -2.72
CA ALA A 488 5.83 20.49 -2.93
C ALA A 488 7.34 20.22 -2.91
N LEU A 489 7.81 19.34 -2.01
CA LEU A 489 9.21 18.93 -1.95
C LEU A 489 9.65 18.18 -3.21
N VAL A 490 8.87 17.19 -3.66
CA VAL A 490 9.17 16.43 -4.88
C VAL A 490 9.21 17.36 -6.09
N ILE A 491 8.24 18.28 -6.22
CA ILE A 491 8.20 19.25 -7.31
C ILE A 491 9.41 20.19 -7.24
N ALA A 492 9.72 20.74 -6.07
CA ALA A 492 10.83 21.67 -5.91
C ALA A 492 12.19 21.05 -6.25
N VAL A 493 12.43 19.82 -5.77
CA VAL A 493 13.63 19.06 -6.11
C VAL A 493 13.65 18.72 -7.60
N GLY A 494 12.51 18.34 -8.18
CA GLY A 494 12.40 18.07 -9.61
C GLY A 494 12.77 19.26 -10.49
N TYR A 495 12.30 20.47 -10.15
CA TYR A 495 12.69 21.71 -10.82
C TYR A 495 14.19 21.98 -10.65
N ALA A 496 14.71 21.89 -9.43
CA ALA A 496 16.13 22.15 -9.15
C ALA A 496 17.05 21.22 -9.96
N ILE A 497 16.78 19.91 -9.96
CA ILE A 497 17.55 18.90 -10.70
C ILE A 497 17.46 19.14 -12.21
N VAL A 498 16.25 19.40 -12.74
CA VAL A 498 16.07 19.55 -14.19
C VAL A 498 16.75 20.81 -14.72
N LEU A 499 16.71 21.91 -13.97
CA LEU A 499 17.39 23.15 -14.35
C LEU A 499 18.93 23.00 -14.34
N ASP A 500 19.48 22.15 -13.48
CA ASP A 500 20.92 21.84 -13.48
C ASP A 500 21.32 20.89 -14.62
N ALA A 501 20.43 19.96 -14.99
CA ALA A 501 20.67 19.01 -16.08
C ALA A 501 20.44 19.60 -17.49
N MET A 502 19.65 20.67 -17.64
CA MET A 502 19.28 21.25 -18.94
C MET A 502 20.49 21.67 -19.81
N PRO A 503 21.51 22.37 -19.27
CA PRO A 503 22.68 22.76 -20.05
C PRO A 503 23.45 21.59 -20.65
N LEU A 504 23.41 20.40 -20.03
CA LEU A 504 24.03 19.21 -20.59
C LEU A 504 23.25 18.67 -21.79
N ALA A 505 21.91 18.78 -21.76
CA ALA A 505 21.06 18.37 -22.86
C ALA A 505 21.22 19.29 -24.07
N GLU A 506 21.30 20.60 -23.85
CA GLU A 506 21.58 21.61 -24.89
C GLU A 506 22.94 21.39 -25.58
N GLN A 507 23.89 20.76 -24.88
CA GLN A 507 25.21 20.39 -25.41
C GLN A 507 25.25 18.99 -26.04
N ASP A 508 24.10 18.33 -26.24
CA ASP A 508 23.96 16.95 -26.73
C ASP A 508 24.68 15.89 -25.86
N ARG A 509 24.93 16.19 -24.58
CA ARG A 509 25.66 15.30 -23.64
C ARG A 509 24.71 14.35 -22.91
N TRP A 510 23.84 13.67 -23.66
CA TRP A 510 22.78 12.79 -23.13
C TRP A 510 23.25 11.72 -22.15
N GLY A 511 24.45 11.14 -22.36
CA GLY A 511 25.02 10.17 -21.42
C GLY A 511 25.27 10.74 -20.02
N LEU A 512 25.62 12.03 -19.93
CA LEU A 512 25.80 12.71 -18.65
C LEU A 512 24.49 13.16 -18.04
N VAL A 513 23.50 13.55 -18.84
CA VAL A 513 22.14 13.81 -18.36
C VAL A 513 21.60 12.57 -17.64
N VAL A 514 21.73 11.38 -18.24
CA VAL A 514 21.29 10.11 -17.62
C VAL A 514 22.04 9.86 -16.31
N LEU A 515 23.36 10.02 -16.30
CA LEU A 515 24.17 9.82 -15.11
C LEU A 515 23.79 10.81 -13.99
N GLU A 516 23.62 12.09 -14.31
CA GLU A 516 23.26 13.13 -13.36
C GLU A 516 21.88 12.87 -12.75
N LEU A 517 20.87 12.57 -13.58
CA LEU A 517 19.53 12.24 -13.09
C LEU A 517 19.54 10.99 -12.19
N ALA A 518 20.33 9.97 -12.54
CA ALA A 518 20.47 8.76 -11.73
C ALA A 518 21.12 9.06 -10.36
N LEU A 519 22.21 9.83 -10.34
CA LEU A 519 22.88 10.25 -9.10
C LEU A 519 21.98 11.15 -8.26
N ALA A 520 21.26 12.08 -8.89
CA ALA A 520 20.33 12.97 -8.22
C ALA A 520 19.18 12.20 -7.57
N GLY A 521 18.67 11.14 -8.21
CA GLY A 521 17.67 10.24 -7.63
C GLY A 521 18.17 9.52 -6.36
N VAL A 522 19.40 8.99 -6.39
CA VAL A 522 20.02 8.36 -5.20
C VAL A 522 20.21 9.37 -4.07
N LEU A 523 20.73 10.56 -4.38
CA LEU A 523 20.92 11.64 -3.42
C LEU A 523 19.58 12.12 -2.85
N PHE A 524 18.55 12.22 -3.68
CA PHE A 524 17.19 12.55 -3.24
C PHE A 524 16.68 11.53 -2.23
N GLY A 525 16.83 10.23 -2.47
CA GLY A 525 16.48 9.18 -1.51
C GLY A 525 17.13 9.39 -0.14
N VAL A 526 18.46 9.58 -0.11
CA VAL A 526 19.22 9.83 1.13
C VAL A 526 18.79 11.14 1.81
N ALA A 527 18.67 12.22 1.05
CA ALA A 527 18.28 13.53 1.57
C ALA A 527 16.86 13.51 2.15
N SER A 528 15.94 12.79 1.50
CA SER A 528 14.56 12.65 1.93
C SER A 528 14.43 11.92 3.27
N PHE A 529 15.23 10.87 3.48
CA PHE A 529 15.32 10.19 4.77
C PHE A 529 15.95 11.09 5.84
N ALA A 530 17.05 11.77 5.52
CA ALA A 530 17.70 12.70 6.44
C ALA A 530 16.76 13.84 6.88
N TRP A 531 15.95 14.34 5.96
CA TRP A 531 14.92 15.34 6.24
C TRP A 531 13.86 14.83 7.23
N VAL A 532 13.29 13.64 6.99
CA VAL A 532 12.33 13.02 7.91
C VAL A 532 12.96 12.77 9.28
N ALA A 533 14.20 12.28 9.33
CA ALA A 533 14.92 12.08 10.58
C ALA A 533 15.12 13.41 11.35
N ALA A 534 15.51 14.48 10.65
CA ALA A 534 15.67 15.80 11.25
C ALA A 534 14.35 16.33 11.83
N LEU A 535 13.24 16.22 11.07
CA LEU A 535 11.91 16.63 11.54
C LEU A 535 11.44 15.82 12.74
N LYS A 536 11.64 14.50 12.73
CA LYS A 536 11.33 13.63 13.88
C LYS A 536 12.04 14.13 15.14
N TRP A 537 13.35 14.38 15.05
CA TRP A 537 14.13 14.83 16.21
C TRP A 537 13.80 16.26 16.65
N LEU A 538 13.48 17.16 15.71
CA LEU A 538 13.16 18.55 15.99
C LEU A 538 11.75 18.74 16.58
N LEU A 539 10.75 18.03 16.04
CA LEU A 539 9.34 18.24 16.36
C LEU A 539 8.83 17.29 17.45
N ILE A 540 9.32 16.05 17.49
CA ILE A 540 8.86 15.03 18.44
C ILE A 540 9.90 14.73 19.52
N GLY A 541 11.18 14.64 19.13
CA GLY A 541 12.24 14.19 20.02
C GLY A 541 12.18 12.67 20.24
N ARG A 542 11.92 12.21 21.46
CA ARG A 542 11.79 10.78 21.78
C ARG A 542 10.35 10.42 22.11
N TYR A 543 9.83 9.37 21.45
CA TYR A 543 8.57 8.75 21.83
C TYR A 543 8.68 8.10 23.22
N ARG A 544 7.58 8.14 23.98
CA ARG A 544 7.45 7.54 25.32
C ARG A 544 6.05 6.96 25.47
N GLN A 545 5.92 5.96 26.34
CA GLN A 545 4.64 5.39 26.71
C GLN A 545 3.68 6.50 27.16
N ARG A 546 2.50 6.56 26.55
CA ARG A 546 1.47 7.57 26.84
C ARG A 546 0.13 7.17 26.25
N ALA A 547 -0.94 7.66 26.87
CA ALA A 547 -2.27 7.69 26.28
C ALA A 547 -2.63 9.16 25.99
N THR A 548 -2.92 9.50 24.74
CA THR A 548 -3.16 10.89 24.35
C THR A 548 -4.37 11.00 23.41
N PRO A 549 -5.36 11.87 23.72
CA PRO A 549 -6.54 12.02 22.89
C PRO A 549 -6.21 12.53 21.48
N MET A 550 -6.99 12.08 20.50
CA MET A 550 -6.81 12.35 19.08
C MET A 550 -6.78 13.85 18.73
N TRP A 551 -7.52 14.71 19.43
CA TRP A 551 -7.58 16.16 19.14
C TRP A 551 -6.52 16.97 19.87
N THR A 552 -5.30 16.45 19.95
CA THR A 552 -4.15 17.11 20.57
C THR A 552 -2.99 17.30 19.58
N PRO A 553 -2.19 18.39 19.74
CA PRO A 553 -1.07 18.66 18.83
C PRO A 553 -0.05 17.53 18.73
N PHE A 554 0.14 16.77 19.80
CA PHE A 554 1.06 15.63 19.80
C PHE A 554 0.66 14.57 18.77
N VAL A 555 -0.62 14.17 18.75
CA VAL A 555 -1.12 13.18 17.78
C VAL A 555 -0.97 13.73 16.36
N TRP A 556 -1.35 14.99 16.13
CA TRP A 556 -1.28 15.59 14.79
C TRP A 556 0.16 15.67 14.25
N LEU A 557 1.12 16.01 15.12
CA LEU A 557 2.54 16.04 14.74
C LEU A 557 3.11 14.64 14.56
N SER A 558 2.74 13.67 15.41
CA SER A 558 3.17 12.27 15.28
C SER A 558 2.72 11.69 13.95
N GLU A 559 1.42 11.82 13.65
CA GLU A 559 0.82 11.39 12.38
C GLU A 559 1.42 12.13 11.17
N ALA A 560 1.81 13.39 11.32
CA ALA A 560 2.52 14.13 10.27
C ALA A 560 3.90 13.53 9.99
N ILE A 561 4.67 13.16 11.03
CA ILE A 561 5.97 12.49 10.87
C ILE A 561 5.78 11.11 10.24
N THR A 562 4.82 10.31 10.72
CA THR A 562 4.49 9.00 10.13
C THR A 562 4.16 9.12 8.65
N ASN A 563 3.30 10.06 8.28
CA ASN A 563 2.93 10.25 6.88
C ASN A 563 4.10 10.70 6.00
N MET A 564 5.00 11.55 6.49
CA MET A 564 6.21 11.92 5.76
C MET A 564 7.20 10.74 5.66
N TYR A 565 7.29 9.93 6.71
CA TYR A 565 8.08 8.71 6.70
C TYR A 565 7.58 7.74 5.63
N GLU A 566 6.29 7.41 5.62
CA GLU A 566 5.66 6.46 4.70
C GLU A 566 5.54 7.01 3.27
N GLY A 567 5.28 8.31 3.12
CA GLY A 567 5.06 8.95 1.82
C GLY A 567 6.35 9.39 1.13
N ILE A 568 7.43 9.63 1.87
CA ILE A 568 8.69 10.16 1.32
C ILE A 568 9.88 9.24 1.61
N ALA A 569 10.19 8.96 2.88
CA ALA A 569 11.43 8.23 3.21
C ALA A 569 11.36 6.76 2.79
N VAL A 570 10.21 6.11 2.96
CA VAL A 570 10.02 4.71 2.60
C VAL A 570 10.12 4.49 1.08
N PRO A 571 9.35 5.18 0.21
CA PRO A 571 9.37 4.90 -1.22
C PRO A 571 10.69 5.28 -1.90
N ASN A 572 11.38 6.32 -1.40
CA ASN A 572 12.59 6.84 -2.03
C ASN A 572 13.90 6.24 -1.48
N LEU A 573 13.88 5.59 -0.30
CA LEU A 573 15.08 4.97 0.27
C LEU A 573 14.79 3.65 0.98
N LEU A 574 13.98 3.66 2.05
CA LEU A 574 13.94 2.53 2.99
C LEU A 574 13.37 1.24 2.39
N ARG A 575 12.46 1.35 1.43
CA ARG A 575 11.93 0.18 0.69
C ARG A 575 13.03 -0.60 -0.01
N TYR A 576 14.03 0.09 -0.55
CA TYR A 576 15.18 -0.55 -1.21
C TYR A 576 16.18 -1.14 -0.21
N LEU A 577 16.16 -0.70 1.05
CA LEU A 577 17.02 -1.24 2.11
C LEU A 577 16.45 -2.49 2.79
N ARG A 578 15.17 -2.83 2.54
CA ARG A 578 14.55 -4.07 3.05
C ARG A 578 15.39 -5.29 2.70
N GLY A 579 15.58 -6.18 3.67
CA GLY A 579 16.44 -7.36 3.55
C GLY A 579 17.94 -7.05 3.54
N THR A 580 18.37 -5.84 3.91
CA THR A 580 19.80 -5.50 4.02
C THR A 580 20.18 -5.14 5.45
N PRO A 581 21.48 -5.22 5.83
CA PRO A 581 21.95 -4.75 7.12
C PRO A 581 21.81 -3.23 7.30
N MET A 582 21.54 -2.48 6.22
CA MET A 582 21.41 -1.02 6.25
C MET A 582 20.07 -0.56 6.83
N LEU A 583 19.01 -1.36 6.70
CA LEU A 583 17.69 -0.96 7.22
C LEU A 583 17.66 -0.85 8.75
N PRO A 584 18.16 -1.83 9.54
CA PRO A 584 18.35 -1.67 10.98
C PRO A 584 19.11 -0.39 11.36
N LEU A 585 20.19 -0.08 10.65
CA LEU A 585 20.99 1.12 10.88
C LEU A 585 20.17 2.40 10.65
N ALA A 586 19.43 2.48 9.54
CA ALA A 586 18.58 3.61 9.23
C ALA A 586 17.48 3.80 10.28
N LEU A 587 16.79 2.73 10.69
CA LEU A 587 15.73 2.80 11.70
C LEU A 587 16.27 3.16 13.10
N ASN A 588 17.50 2.76 13.42
CA ASN A 588 18.19 3.18 14.64
C ASN A 588 18.49 4.70 14.65
N LEU A 589 18.75 5.33 13.51
CA LEU A 589 18.91 6.79 13.41
C LEU A 589 17.60 7.54 13.74
N LEU A 590 16.45 6.89 13.54
CA LEU A 590 15.14 7.42 13.92
C LEU A 590 14.81 7.16 15.40
N GLY A 591 15.56 6.31 16.10
CA GLY A 591 15.41 6.08 17.55
C GLY A 591 15.18 4.63 17.97
N CYS A 592 15.01 3.71 17.01
CA CYS A 592 14.86 2.28 17.31
C CYS A 592 16.10 1.71 18.03
N ARG A 593 15.91 0.55 18.68
CA ARG A 593 16.99 -0.24 19.28
C ARG A 593 17.04 -1.63 18.65
N ILE A 594 17.55 -1.70 17.43
CA ILE A 594 17.63 -2.92 16.63
C ILE A 594 19.08 -3.40 16.58
N ALA A 595 19.30 -4.67 16.90
CA ALA A 595 20.62 -5.27 16.81
C ALA A 595 21.15 -5.27 15.35
N PRO A 596 22.44 -5.00 15.10
CA PRO A 596 23.00 -5.02 13.73
C PRO A 596 22.87 -6.36 13.00
N SER A 597 22.76 -7.46 13.74
CA SER A 597 22.56 -8.81 13.24
C SER A 597 21.10 -9.16 12.92
N ALA A 598 20.14 -8.27 13.23
CA ALA A 598 18.73 -8.50 12.93
C ALA A 598 18.48 -8.32 11.43
N TRP A 599 17.59 -9.13 10.88
CA TRP A 599 17.16 -9.05 9.49
C TRP A 599 15.73 -8.52 9.44
N LEU A 600 15.51 -7.48 8.63
CA LEU A 600 14.22 -6.81 8.52
C LEU A 600 13.79 -6.73 7.06
N ASP A 601 12.62 -7.26 6.77
CA ASP A 601 11.93 -7.10 5.49
C ASP A 601 10.61 -6.34 5.63
N THR A 602 10.56 -5.46 6.62
CA THR A 602 9.47 -4.54 6.87
C THR A 602 10.02 -3.17 7.26
N THR A 603 9.30 -2.12 6.86
CA THR A 603 9.55 -0.73 7.28
C THR A 603 8.41 -0.21 8.14
N ASP A 604 7.45 -1.06 8.52
CA ASP A 604 6.25 -0.65 9.23
C ASP A 604 6.56 -0.43 10.73
N ILE A 605 7.14 0.74 11.03
CA ILE A 605 7.49 1.22 12.38
C ILE A 605 7.23 2.72 12.45
N THR A 606 6.41 3.16 13.41
CA THR A 606 5.96 4.56 13.52
C THR A 606 6.56 5.27 14.74
N GLU A 607 6.36 4.75 15.95
CA GLU A 607 6.99 5.29 17.17
C GLU A 607 8.37 4.66 17.41
N PHE A 608 9.34 5.05 16.59
CA PHE A 608 10.67 4.46 16.52
C PHE A 608 11.33 4.17 17.88
N ASP A 609 11.30 5.12 18.83
CA ASP A 609 11.93 4.96 20.15
C ASP A 609 11.27 3.90 21.05
N CYS A 610 10.12 3.38 20.65
CA CYS A 610 9.38 2.34 21.36
C CYS A 610 9.66 0.92 20.86
N VAL A 611 10.52 0.74 19.85
CA VAL A 611 10.84 -0.59 19.31
C VAL A 611 12.24 -1.05 19.73
N ARG A 612 12.31 -2.26 20.30
CA ARG A 612 13.56 -2.99 20.55
C ARG A 612 13.52 -4.35 19.87
N ILE A 613 14.57 -4.69 19.13
CA ILE A 613 14.72 -5.98 18.44
C ILE A 613 16.11 -6.56 18.74
N GLY A 614 16.14 -7.77 19.29
CA GLY A 614 17.35 -8.49 19.69
C GLY A 614 18.17 -9.03 18.51
N ALA A 615 19.33 -9.59 18.85
CA ALA A 615 20.28 -10.15 17.89
C ALA A 615 19.71 -11.35 17.15
N HIS A 616 20.07 -11.51 15.87
CA HIS A 616 19.64 -12.61 14.99
C HIS A 616 18.11 -12.79 14.86
N SER A 617 17.33 -11.78 15.19
CA SER A 617 15.88 -11.80 14.98
C SER A 617 15.52 -11.39 13.55
N GLU A 618 14.45 -11.97 13.04
CA GLU A 618 14.06 -11.94 11.62
C GLU A 618 12.60 -11.51 11.52
N LEU A 619 12.36 -10.36 10.89
CA LEU A 619 11.01 -9.85 10.66
C LEU A 619 10.69 -9.94 9.17
N ASN A 620 9.80 -10.86 8.81
CA ASN A 620 9.40 -11.10 7.43
C ASN A 620 8.45 -10.02 6.89
N ALA A 621 8.17 -10.09 5.59
CA ALA A 621 7.36 -9.10 4.88
C ALA A 621 6.00 -8.87 5.55
N HIS A 622 5.56 -7.60 5.56
CA HIS A 622 4.27 -7.19 6.15
C HIS A 622 4.11 -7.47 7.65
N SER A 623 5.19 -7.85 8.37
CA SER A 623 5.17 -7.86 9.83
C SER A 623 5.30 -6.44 10.38
N CYS A 624 4.69 -6.19 11.54
CA CYS A 624 4.66 -4.86 12.14
C CYS A 624 4.83 -4.93 13.67
N PRO A 625 5.92 -4.36 14.23
CA PRO A 625 5.98 -3.95 15.62
C PRO A 625 5.04 -2.77 15.84
N GLN A 626 3.76 -3.04 16.09
CA GLN A 626 2.72 -2.04 16.17
C GLN A 626 2.75 -1.32 17.52
N THR A 627 3.41 -0.17 17.57
CA THR A 627 3.68 0.60 18.81
C THR A 627 2.50 1.39 19.35
N HIS A 628 1.42 1.54 18.59
CA HIS A 628 0.22 2.20 19.06
C HIS A 628 -1.08 1.59 18.52
N LEU A 629 -2.16 1.90 19.25
CA LEU A 629 -3.53 1.71 18.79
C LEU A 629 -4.40 2.91 19.16
N PHE A 630 -5.40 3.18 18.32
CA PHE A 630 -6.48 4.11 18.64
C PHE A 630 -7.61 3.35 19.31
N GLU A 631 -7.84 3.61 20.59
CA GLU A 631 -8.97 3.05 21.32
C GLU A 631 -9.84 4.19 21.81
N ASP A 632 -11.11 4.23 21.41
CA ASP A 632 -12.05 5.33 21.72
C ASP A 632 -11.48 6.72 21.38
N ARG A 633 -10.74 6.83 20.26
CA ARG A 633 -10.06 8.06 19.80
C ARG A 633 -8.99 8.56 20.78
N VAL A 634 -8.40 7.66 21.54
CA VAL A 634 -7.19 7.89 22.33
C VAL A 634 -6.07 7.06 21.74
N MET A 635 -4.98 7.72 21.33
CA MET A 635 -3.76 7.06 20.87
C MET A 635 -3.02 6.53 22.10
N LYS A 636 -2.95 5.21 22.25
CA LYS A 636 -2.15 4.53 23.27
C LYS A 636 -0.85 4.09 22.63
N ILE A 637 0.27 4.62 23.11
CA ILE A 637 1.63 4.25 22.68
C ILE A 637 2.30 3.49 23.82
N ASP A 638 2.96 2.38 23.50
CA ASP A 638 3.80 1.64 24.43
C ASP A 638 4.98 0.96 23.73
N GLN A 639 5.87 0.35 24.51
CA GLN A 639 7.05 -0.38 24.03
C GLN A 639 6.66 -1.70 23.36
N VAL A 640 7.36 -2.06 22.29
CA VAL A 640 7.35 -3.39 21.68
C VAL A 640 8.75 -3.98 21.81
N CYS A 641 8.88 -5.03 22.62
CA CYS A 641 10.16 -5.68 22.89
C CYS A 641 10.22 -7.05 22.22
N ILE A 642 11.04 -7.18 21.17
CA ILE A 642 11.33 -8.44 20.49
C ILE A 642 12.71 -8.91 20.95
N GLY A 643 12.78 -10.12 21.53
CA GLY A 643 13.99 -10.76 22.02
C GLY A 643 15.00 -11.12 20.93
N GLU A 644 16.00 -11.94 21.30
CA GLU A 644 17.01 -12.50 20.40
C GLU A 644 16.53 -13.77 19.71
N ARG A 645 17.00 -14.02 18.49
CA ARG A 645 16.69 -15.23 17.69
C ARG A 645 15.18 -15.44 17.54
N VAL A 646 14.43 -14.34 17.42
CA VAL A 646 12.99 -14.38 17.21
C VAL A 646 12.70 -14.36 15.72
N THR A 647 11.82 -15.23 15.25
CA THR A 647 11.29 -15.16 13.89
C THR A 647 9.85 -14.65 13.95
N ILE A 648 9.59 -13.53 13.27
CA ILE A 648 8.25 -13.01 13.04
C ILE A 648 7.88 -13.34 11.59
N GLY A 649 6.85 -14.17 11.43
CA GLY A 649 6.33 -14.60 10.15
C GLY A 649 5.68 -13.46 9.36
N PRO A 650 5.37 -13.71 8.08
CA PRO A 650 4.74 -12.71 7.24
C PRO A 650 3.39 -12.26 7.80
N ARG A 651 3.05 -10.98 7.60
CA ARG A 651 1.76 -10.40 8.01
C ARG A 651 1.40 -10.63 9.49
N CYS A 652 2.40 -10.64 10.37
CA CYS A 652 2.22 -10.78 11.82
C CYS A 652 2.44 -9.43 12.53
N ASN A 653 1.48 -9.03 13.37
CA ASN A 653 1.59 -7.80 14.17
C ASN A 653 1.90 -8.12 15.63
N VAL A 654 2.94 -7.47 16.17
CA VAL A 654 3.27 -7.50 17.60
C VAL A 654 2.77 -6.20 18.22
N LEU A 655 1.67 -6.29 18.98
CA LEU A 655 0.98 -5.13 19.53
C LEU A 655 1.78 -4.42 20.64
N TYR A 656 1.43 -3.15 20.87
CA TYR A 656 2.01 -2.30 21.91
C TYR A 656 1.95 -2.99 23.28
N GLY A 657 3.00 -2.82 24.07
CA GLY A 657 3.13 -3.42 25.40
C GLY A 657 3.57 -4.89 25.38
N ALA A 658 3.64 -5.54 24.21
CA ALA A 658 4.06 -6.93 24.11
C ALA A 658 5.57 -7.12 24.30
N VAL A 659 5.91 -8.26 24.90
CA VAL A 659 7.28 -8.78 25.00
C VAL A 659 7.32 -10.16 24.36
N VAL A 660 8.07 -10.29 23.27
CA VAL A 660 8.34 -11.57 22.62
C VAL A 660 9.67 -12.09 23.16
N GLY A 661 9.62 -13.23 23.85
CA GLY A 661 10.81 -13.85 24.47
C GLY A 661 11.83 -14.34 23.44
N ASP A 662 13.05 -14.62 23.90
CA ASP A 662 14.13 -15.11 23.04
C ASP A 662 13.78 -16.49 22.44
N GLY A 663 14.15 -16.71 21.18
CA GLY A 663 13.95 -17.99 20.47
C GLY A 663 12.51 -18.30 20.07
N VAL A 664 11.59 -17.34 20.21
CA VAL A 664 10.18 -17.52 19.83
C VAL A 664 10.01 -17.40 18.31
N SER A 665 9.10 -18.20 17.75
CA SER A 665 8.60 -18.04 16.38
C SER A 665 7.12 -17.68 16.42
N LEU A 666 6.73 -16.59 15.77
CA LEU A 666 5.34 -16.16 15.61
C LEU A 666 4.93 -16.27 14.14
N GLY A 667 3.71 -16.75 13.87
CA GLY A 667 3.21 -16.96 12.50
C GLY A 667 3.47 -18.36 11.92
N GLU A 668 4.36 -19.14 12.55
CA GLU A 668 4.59 -20.55 12.22
C GLU A 668 4.41 -21.44 13.46
N HIS A 669 3.60 -22.50 13.35
CA HIS A 669 3.68 -23.64 14.26
C HIS A 669 4.76 -24.60 13.75
N ASP A 670 5.97 -24.53 14.30
CA ASP A 670 7.00 -25.52 13.99
C ASP A 670 6.69 -26.84 14.71
N HIS A 671 6.00 -27.74 14.00
CA HIS A 671 6.00 -29.16 14.32
C HIS A 671 7.30 -29.79 13.77
N LYS A 672 8.37 -29.79 14.59
CA LYS A 672 9.41 -30.85 14.71
C LYS A 672 10.58 -30.41 15.59
N SER A 673 10.57 -30.85 16.85
CA SER A 673 11.79 -31.27 17.56
C SER A 673 12.01 -32.75 17.32
#